data_AF-A0A1Q3LBC0-F1
#
_entry.id   AF-A0A1Q3LBC0-F1
#
_cell.length_a   1.000
_cell.length_b   1.000
_cell.length_c   1.000
_cell.angle_alpha   90.00
_cell.angle_beta   90.00
_cell.angle_gamma   90.00
#
_symmetry.space_group_name_H-M   'P 1'
#
loop_
_entity.id
_entity.type
_entity.pdbx_description
1 polymer ?
#
loop_
_entity_poly.entity_id
_entity_poly.type
_entity_poly.pdbx_seq_one_letter_code
_entity_poly.pdbx_strand_id
1 'polypeptide(L)'
;MGLNATNQVITVASPNGAISAEITLNETNGSLSYTVNNNNIPVVTTSALGIACSEGDFTNGLSYLSETRDQINESYTLPTGKRKSYTNKCSVIDVAFNKSSKEFHVIFRVYDDGVAFRYYIPGTGTVTVSGETSEIRIASFDKCWGESFVHDYSTLYPARNWTETANVQNENGDRKNQLSAPVLVKSTTSSNNWCLITESANYGNYCASKVMSGTVAEVGKFYYQLHGEVNTTLPLETSWKTIILGNLPTIVQSVMTENLNPPTDMTDLSWIKSGLSSWDWGGQDGGVTHDIEVIKGYIDLAYKMKWPYYTLDDGWAASSYRLKDVIDYASSKGVKVFIWSHQNRFKNDEAQIRLILQNWKDLGFVGTKIDFFDDDSQDMMQKYDKLVKIAGEVGLMVNLHGCTKPSGTRRHWPHLITSEAVYGGEQYYFNHNATPASHNVTLALTRNVIGPMDYTPTEFCRLDGIVRHLTTWSHQLALAALYESGIQTMSDSHYNYIYNISKNLLSQLPSSWDETVCLEANPEDYVSIARRKGNDWYISSISQNARTLSVPLSFLGSGNYTAQIYKDGTCPSDIAYEELAVTAASTLSVDIKATGGATIRISQTPINQPAHRVYEAENGTKSGGITTENDNLGNCSGGKFIGFLGNGNTVTINNVIAENAGKYNLTLYYITQDERNTYIRVNGGDKNIFKFNGNGYSWNSDALAIKTVQVSLAAGNNTIEFGNDTDNGINIDRIEVSPSGDYKDVKLSITGLQNGSGLTNSEPIKIKLTNQSEEQLSNVSVSYKINDNAMVTEVVPSIAAGATIDYTFTQKADLSAIAVYNVEAAVNIDLTNNIVGDMDFVTFSHYPVLSEHPVNLKLNGGSIHSYSYQVNSNEGAENLISGDSSKKWCDNNTAYPWVVMKLPKEYNINRFIFRDCKTKENDKNVDQYKISITTKNPEENAWTEVVNTVNRKQENIKVDNIDPQPALYIKFETKIPDDDNAVRIYGFDVFGTETVGIHNTASNASNVFPSVLKKKEVLHINNPDEAILSVYSTSGLLVYHRNINPKAEVSLNVSAGLYLVKVSSPDRENVNKIIVK
;
A
#
# COMPACT_ATOMS: atom_id res chain seq x y z
N MET A 1 -11.24 -72.28 -17.50
CA MET A 1 -11.30 -71.90 -16.07
C MET A 1 -10.74 -70.49 -15.99
N GLY A 2 -11.61 -69.47 -15.94
CA GLY A 2 -11.17 -68.08 -15.81
C GLY A 2 -10.91 -67.80 -14.33
N LEU A 3 -9.65 -67.52 -13.97
CA LEU A 3 -9.33 -66.91 -12.70
C LEU A 3 -9.91 -65.49 -12.74
N ASN A 4 -10.93 -65.21 -11.93
CA ASN A 4 -11.39 -63.84 -11.72
C ASN A 4 -10.20 -63.07 -11.12
N ALA A 5 -9.60 -62.17 -11.89
CA ALA A 5 -8.56 -61.30 -11.39
C ALA A 5 -9.15 -60.45 -10.27
N THR A 6 -8.68 -60.65 -9.03
CA THR A 6 -9.07 -59.86 -7.87
C THR A 6 -8.37 -58.51 -7.93
N ASN A 7 -9.12 -57.41 -7.84
CA ASN A 7 -8.58 -56.06 -7.78
C ASN A 7 -7.48 -55.94 -6.71
N GLN A 8 -6.42 -55.19 -7.02
CA GLN A 8 -5.40 -54.86 -6.04
C GLN A 8 -5.85 -53.65 -5.21
N VAL A 9 -5.74 -53.79 -3.88
CA VAL A 9 -6.21 -52.81 -2.90
C VAL A 9 -5.05 -52.40 -1.98
N ILE A 10 -4.82 -51.09 -1.88
CA ILE A 10 -3.71 -50.50 -1.14
C ILE A 10 -4.27 -49.48 -0.15
N THR A 11 -3.94 -49.60 1.13
CA THR A 11 -4.50 -48.75 2.18
C THR A 11 -3.44 -47.90 2.88
N VAL A 12 -3.85 -46.71 3.35
CA VAL A 12 -3.05 -45.81 4.19
C VAL A 12 -3.96 -45.13 5.21
N ALA A 13 -3.51 -45.01 6.46
CA ALA A 13 -4.27 -44.38 7.54
C ALA A 13 -3.52 -43.16 8.09
N SER A 14 -4.28 -42.20 8.64
CA SER A 14 -3.77 -41.03 9.34
C SER A 14 -2.94 -41.46 10.56
N PRO A 15 -2.06 -40.57 11.08
CA PRO A 15 -1.29 -40.85 12.28
C PRO A 15 -2.11 -41.31 13.50
N ASN A 16 -3.33 -40.81 13.67
CA ASN A 16 -4.26 -41.25 14.73
C ASN A 16 -5.16 -42.44 14.34
N GLY A 17 -5.10 -42.91 13.10
CA GLY A 17 -5.88 -44.02 12.56
C GLY A 17 -7.36 -43.72 12.29
N ALA A 18 -7.85 -42.50 12.51
CA ALA A 18 -9.25 -42.14 12.32
C ALA A 18 -9.61 -42.01 10.83
N ILE A 19 -8.74 -41.40 10.03
CA ILE A 19 -8.97 -41.22 8.58
C ILE A 19 -8.15 -42.25 7.82
N SER A 20 -8.73 -42.89 6.82
CA SER A 20 -8.02 -43.83 5.95
C SER A 20 -8.40 -43.64 4.49
N ALA A 21 -7.43 -43.75 3.59
CA ALA A 21 -7.65 -43.82 2.16
C ALA A 21 -7.33 -45.23 1.64
N GLU A 22 -8.13 -45.71 0.69
CA GLU A 22 -7.95 -46.98 0.00
C GLU A 22 -7.85 -46.72 -1.51
N ILE A 23 -6.74 -47.11 -2.13
CA ILE A 23 -6.48 -47.01 -3.57
C ILE A 23 -6.73 -48.40 -4.17
N THR A 24 -7.62 -48.47 -5.15
CA THR A 24 -7.99 -49.71 -5.84
C THR A 24 -7.56 -49.66 -7.31
N LEU A 25 -6.75 -50.62 -7.73
CA LEU A 25 -6.46 -50.94 -9.13
C LEU A 25 -7.42 -52.03 -9.61
N ASN A 26 -8.18 -51.72 -10.65
CA ASN A 26 -9.01 -52.71 -11.33
C ASN A 26 -8.14 -53.54 -12.28
N GLU A 27 -7.85 -54.80 -11.93
CA GLU A 27 -6.99 -55.70 -12.71
C GLU A 27 -7.56 -56.08 -14.09
N THR A 28 -8.85 -55.83 -14.33
CA THR A 28 -9.49 -56.17 -15.62
C THR A 28 -9.21 -55.11 -16.69
N ASN A 29 -9.22 -53.83 -16.33
CA ASN A 29 -9.09 -52.72 -17.27
C ASN A 29 -7.94 -51.74 -16.93
N GLY A 30 -7.25 -51.95 -15.81
CA GLY A 30 -6.15 -51.12 -15.31
C GLY A 30 -6.56 -49.70 -14.89
N SER A 31 -7.82 -49.44 -14.53
CA SER A 31 -8.26 -48.13 -14.01
C SER A 31 -8.04 -48.01 -12.51
N LEU A 32 -7.73 -46.80 -12.03
CA LEU A 32 -7.59 -46.50 -10.61
C LEU A 32 -8.82 -45.82 -10.02
N SER A 33 -9.10 -46.14 -8.76
CA SER A 33 -10.08 -45.44 -7.95
C SER A 33 -9.62 -45.35 -6.50
N TYR A 34 -10.25 -44.50 -5.71
CA TYR A 34 -10.03 -44.45 -4.27
C TYR A 34 -11.33 -44.29 -3.47
N THR A 35 -11.26 -44.63 -2.19
CA THR A 35 -12.26 -44.30 -1.17
C THR A 35 -11.58 -43.66 0.04
N VAL A 36 -12.36 -42.90 0.83
CA VAL A 36 -11.90 -42.31 2.09
C VAL A 36 -12.93 -42.56 3.18
N ASN A 37 -12.46 -43.08 4.32
CA ASN A 37 -13.26 -43.30 5.51
C ASN A 37 -12.81 -42.37 6.65
N ASN A 38 -13.76 -41.95 7.47
CA ASN A 38 -13.53 -41.28 8.75
C ASN A 38 -14.17 -42.10 9.87
N ASN A 39 -13.38 -42.61 10.81
CA ASN A 39 -13.80 -43.55 11.85
C ASN A 39 -14.55 -44.76 11.28
N ASN A 40 -14.04 -45.34 10.18
CA ASN A 40 -14.66 -46.43 9.41
C ASN A 40 -16.01 -46.10 8.75
N ILE A 41 -16.43 -44.83 8.74
CA ILE A 41 -17.62 -44.37 8.02
C ILE A 41 -17.17 -43.86 6.65
N PRO A 42 -17.72 -44.38 5.53
CA PRO A 42 -17.42 -43.89 4.20
C PRO A 42 -17.80 -42.42 4.05
N VAL A 43 -16.82 -41.60 3.65
CA VAL A 43 -17.02 -40.18 3.33
C VAL A 43 -16.91 -39.95 1.84
N VAL A 44 -15.85 -40.49 1.23
CA VAL A 44 -15.67 -40.53 -0.23
C VAL A 44 -15.80 -41.98 -0.68
N THR A 45 -16.78 -42.24 -1.54
CA THR A 45 -16.97 -43.53 -2.20
C THR A 45 -16.12 -43.63 -3.46
N THR A 46 -16.18 -44.76 -4.16
CA THR A 46 -15.36 -45.08 -5.33
C THR A 46 -15.26 -43.91 -6.30
N SER A 47 -14.11 -43.23 -6.28
CA SER A 47 -13.84 -42.02 -7.06
C SER A 47 -12.65 -42.26 -7.96
N ALA A 48 -12.77 -41.92 -9.25
CA ALA A 48 -11.73 -42.17 -10.24
C ALA A 48 -10.46 -41.33 -10.00
N LEU A 49 -9.32 -41.89 -10.41
CA LEU A 49 -8.01 -41.25 -10.47
C LEU A 49 -7.45 -41.42 -11.89
N GLY A 50 -6.72 -40.42 -12.38
CA GLY A 50 -6.03 -40.52 -13.66
C GLY A 50 -5.74 -39.16 -14.32
N ILE A 51 -4.72 -39.16 -15.16
CA ILE A 51 -4.27 -38.00 -15.94
C ILE A 51 -3.97 -38.44 -17.38
N ALA A 52 -4.26 -37.58 -18.36
CA ALA A 52 -3.90 -37.79 -19.75
C ALA A 52 -2.89 -36.72 -20.18
N CYS A 53 -1.76 -37.15 -20.75
CA CYS A 53 -0.73 -36.25 -21.22
C CYS A 53 0.02 -36.83 -22.44
N SER A 54 0.98 -36.08 -22.97
CA SER A 54 1.81 -36.50 -24.10
C SER A 54 2.67 -37.74 -23.82
N GLU A 55 2.92 -38.09 -22.55
CA GLU A 55 3.61 -39.32 -22.16
C GLU A 55 2.70 -40.56 -22.20
N GLY A 56 1.38 -40.36 -22.22
CA GLY A 56 0.39 -41.42 -22.22
C GLY A 56 -0.93 -41.01 -21.55
N ASP A 57 -1.97 -41.79 -21.82
CA ASP A 57 -3.22 -41.73 -21.06
C ASP A 57 -3.13 -42.67 -19.85
N PHE A 58 -3.05 -42.13 -18.64
CA PHE A 58 -2.95 -42.89 -17.39
C PHE A 58 -4.30 -43.04 -16.66
N THR A 59 -5.42 -43.01 -17.39
CA THR A 59 -6.76 -43.25 -16.81
C THR A 59 -7.13 -44.75 -16.72
N ASN A 60 -6.45 -45.60 -17.48
CA ASN A 60 -6.70 -47.04 -17.59
C ASN A 60 -5.43 -47.77 -18.09
N GLY A 61 -5.48 -49.10 -18.15
CA GLY A 61 -4.38 -49.93 -18.66
C GLY A 61 -3.11 -49.88 -17.80
N LEU A 62 -3.24 -49.46 -16.55
CA LEU A 62 -2.16 -49.46 -15.57
C LEU A 62 -1.96 -50.86 -14.99
N SER A 63 -0.72 -51.14 -14.63
CA SER A 63 -0.33 -52.31 -13.83
C SER A 63 0.43 -51.83 -12.61
N TYR A 64 0.21 -52.45 -11.46
CA TYR A 64 0.95 -52.11 -10.25
C TYR A 64 2.45 -52.38 -10.43
N LEU A 65 3.29 -51.44 -9.98
CA LEU A 65 4.74 -51.56 -10.03
C LEU A 65 5.34 -51.67 -8.62
N SER A 66 5.11 -50.68 -7.76
CA SER A 66 5.63 -50.66 -6.39
C SER A 66 4.90 -49.63 -5.53
N GLU A 67 5.13 -49.67 -4.22
CA GLU A 67 4.72 -48.59 -3.30
C GLU A 67 5.85 -48.26 -2.34
N THR A 68 5.95 -46.98 -1.96
CA THR A 68 6.78 -46.52 -0.85
C THR A 68 5.90 -45.83 0.19
N ARG A 69 6.28 -45.97 1.45
CA ARG A 69 5.56 -45.42 2.59
C ARG A 69 6.50 -44.58 3.42
N ASP A 70 6.01 -43.43 3.87
CA ASP A 70 6.77 -42.50 4.70
C ASP A 70 5.83 -41.83 5.72
N GLN A 71 6.41 -41.11 6.68
CA GLN A 71 5.68 -40.26 7.61
C GLN A 71 6.35 -38.89 7.68
N ILE A 72 5.54 -37.85 7.53
CA ILE A 72 5.99 -36.49 7.81
C ILE A 72 5.57 -36.14 9.23
N ASN A 73 6.52 -35.61 10.00
CA ASN A 73 6.26 -35.04 11.32
C ASN A 73 7.27 -33.92 11.58
N GLU A 74 6.89 -32.71 11.20
CA GLU A 74 7.70 -31.51 11.35
C GLU A 74 6.89 -30.36 11.95
N SER A 75 7.59 -29.37 12.46
CA SER A 75 6.98 -28.13 12.95
C SER A 75 7.70 -26.93 12.36
N TYR A 76 6.94 -25.88 12.06
CA TYR A 76 7.46 -24.64 11.50
C TYR A 76 6.67 -23.43 12.02
N THR A 77 7.18 -22.24 11.76
CA THR A 77 6.53 -20.98 12.13
C THR A 77 6.41 -20.07 10.93
N LEU A 78 5.32 -19.31 10.85
CA LEU A 78 5.16 -18.23 9.86
C LEU A 78 5.06 -16.88 10.59
N PRO A 79 5.48 -15.77 9.95
CA PRO A 79 5.47 -14.44 10.57
C PRO A 79 4.06 -13.90 10.83
N THR A 80 3.05 -14.41 10.11
CA THR A 80 1.65 -13.97 10.18
C THR A 80 0.70 -15.16 10.14
N GLY A 81 -0.60 -14.92 10.33
CA GLY A 81 -1.69 -15.88 10.09
C GLY A 81 -2.51 -16.27 11.31
N LYS A 82 -3.35 -17.31 11.18
CA LYS A 82 -4.24 -17.82 12.25
C LYS A 82 -3.53 -18.51 13.41
N ARG A 83 -2.25 -18.85 13.27
CA ARG A 83 -1.42 -19.38 14.35
C ARG A 83 0.04 -19.08 14.10
N LYS A 84 0.84 -19.06 15.17
CA LYS A 84 2.28 -18.86 15.08
C LYS A 84 3.05 -20.14 14.78
N SER A 85 2.61 -21.25 15.37
CA SER A 85 3.25 -22.57 15.24
C SER A 85 2.37 -23.51 14.44
N TYR A 86 2.95 -24.12 13.41
CA TYR A 86 2.32 -25.08 12.52
C TYR A 86 2.93 -26.46 12.76
N THR A 87 2.10 -27.50 12.65
CA THR A 87 2.53 -28.89 12.72
C THR A 87 2.09 -29.58 11.43
N ASN A 88 3.06 -30.12 10.70
CA ASN A 88 2.83 -30.93 9.52
C ASN A 88 3.05 -32.39 9.91
N LYS A 89 1.94 -33.12 10.12
CA LYS A 89 1.96 -34.52 10.54
C LYS A 89 1.01 -35.36 9.71
N CYS A 90 1.55 -36.25 8.87
CA CYS A 90 0.76 -37.14 8.03
C CYS A 90 1.49 -38.44 7.70
N SER A 91 0.71 -39.46 7.32
CA SER A 91 1.23 -40.64 6.64
C SER A 91 1.29 -40.37 5.14
N VAL A 92 2.35 -40.81 4.48
CA VAL A 92 2.56 -40.68 3.04
C VAL A 92 2.59 -42.07 2.41
N ILE A 93 1.93 -42.22 1.28
CA ILE A 93 2.13 -43.36 0.39
C ILE A 93 2.30 -42.87 -1.04
N ASP A 94 3.34 -43.35 -1.72
CA ASP A 94 3.58 -43.14 -3.14
C ASP A 94 3.45 -44.48 -3.84
N VAL A 95 2.42 -44.63 -4.68
CA VAL A 95 2.16 -45.86 -5.44
C VAL A 95 2.52 -45.64 -6.89
N ALA A 96 3.50 -46.40 -7.36
CA ALA A 96 3.94 -46.41 -8.75
C ALA A 96 3.19 -47.47 -9.56
N PHE A 97 2.79 -47.09 -10.76
CA PHE A 97 2.14 -47.92 -11.76
C PHE A 97 2.91 -47.85 -13.07
N ASN A 98 2.78 -48.87 -13.91
CA ASN A 98 3.38 -48.93 -15.24
C ASN A 98 2.30 -49.01 -16.31
N LYS A 99 2.46 -48.22 -17.38
CA LYS A 99 1.77 -48.36 -18.66
C LYS A 99 2.77 -48.23 -19.79
N SER A 100 2.94 -49.28 -20.60
CA SER A 100 3.81 -49.26 -21.79
C SER A 100 5.25 -48.78 -21.52
N SER A 101 5.85 -49.20 -20.40
CA SER A 101 7.19 -48.79 -19.95
C SER A 101 7.31 -47.34 -19.46
N LYS A 102 6.17 -46.66 -19.23
CA LYS A 102 6.11 -45.35 -18.57
C LYS A 102 5.62 -45.54 -17.15
N GLU A 103 6.33 -44.93 -16.20
CA GLU A 103 5.96 -44.91 -14.80
C GLU A 103 4.99 -43.76 -14.52
N PHE A 104 3.98 -44.03 -13.70
CA PHE A 104 2.98 -43.08 -13.25
C PHE A 104 2.73 -43.29 -11.77
N HIS A 105 2.84 -42.21 -10.99
CA HIS A 105 2.73 -42.27 -9.54
C HIS A 105 1.46 -41.57 -9.08
N VAL A 106 0.81 -42.16 -8.07
CA VAL A 106 -0.23 -41.49 -7.29
C VAL A 106 0.25 -41.40 -5.84
N ILE A 107 0.43 -40.17 -5.37
CA ILE A 107 0.94 -39.90 -4.03
C ILE A 107 -0.21 -39.42 -3.16
N PHE A 108 -0.45 -40.09 -2.03
CA PHE A 108 -1.41 -39.70 -1.01
C PHE A 108 -0.70 -39.22 0.26
N ARG A 109 -1.22 -38.15 0.85
CA ARG A 109 -0.94 -37.72 2.22
C ARG A 109 -2.21 -37.78 3.05
N VAL A 110 -2.18 -38.53 4.14
CA VAL A 110 -3.33 -38.71 5.04
C VAL A 110 -3.01 -38.07 6.40
N TYR A 111 -3.71 -36.98 6.68
CA TYR A 111 -3.63 -36.20 7.91
C TYR A 111 -4.74 -36.62 8.88
N ASP A 112 -4.62 -36.23 10.13
CA ASP A 112 -5.67 -36.44 11.14
C ASP A 112 -6.94 -35.61 10.85
N ASP A 113 -6.85 -34.62 9.97
CA ASP A 113 -7.91 -33.70 9.54
C ASP A 113 -8.21 -33.74 8.03
N GLY A 114 -7.72 -34.75 7.29
CA GLY A 114 -8.10 -34.92 5.88
C GLY A 114 -7.15 -35.76 5.03
N VAL A 115 -7.43 -35.78 3.72
CA VAL A 115 -6.64 -36.50 2.70
C VAL A 115 -6.29 -35.54 1.58
N ALA A 116 -5.07 -35.68 1.04
CA ALA A 116 -4.69 -35.03 -0.21
C ALA A 116 -3.99 -36.02 -1.13
N PHE A 117 -4.17 -35.87 -2.44
CA PHE A 117 -3.44 -36.65 -3.44
C PHE A 117 -2.95 -35.79 -4.60
N ARG A 118 -1.89 -36.26 -5.27
CA ARG A 118 -1.38 -35.67 -6.52
C ARG A 118 -0.79 -36.74 -7.43
N TYR A 119 -0.57 -36.37 -8.68
CA TYR A 119 0.11 -37.22 -9.67
C TYR A 119 1.57 -36.80 -9.83
N TYR A 120 2.44 -37.79 -10.02
CA TYR A 120 3.83 -37.60 -10.37
C TYR A 120 4.21 -38.46 -11.58
N ILE A 121 4.91 -37.88 -12.56
CA ILE A 121 5.42 -38.60 -13.73
C ILE A 121 6.92 -38.34 -13.82
N PRO A 122 7.78 -39.36 -13.59
CA PRO A 122 9.22 -39.20 -13.68
C PRO A 122 9.67 -39.04 -15.14
N GLY A 123 10.80 -38.37 -15.34
CA GLY A 123 11.44 -38.25 -16.64
C GLY A 123 12.12 -36.91 -16.84
N THR A 124 12.45 -36.61 -18.09
CA THR A 124 13.06 -35.35 -18.53
C THR A 124 12.45 -34.93 -19.86
N GLY A 125 12.39 -33.62 -20.14
CA GLY A 125 11.82 -33.08 -21.37
C GLY A 125 10.48 -32.38 -21.13
N THR A 126 9.76 -32.07 -22.19
CA THR A 126 8.47 -31.36 -22.13
C THR A 126 7.30 -32.35 -22.08
N VAL A 127 6.25 -32.01 -21.34
CA VAL A 127 5.00 -32.76 -21.28
C VAL A 127 3.82 -31.82 -21.41
N THR A 128 2.83 -32.23 -22.19
CA THR A 128 1.55 -31.52 -22.31
C THR A 128 0.47 -32.35 -21.63
N VAL A 129 -0.16 -31.82 -20.59
CA VAL A 129 -1.31 -32.44 -19.92
C VAL A 129 -2.58 -31.94 -20.60
N SER A 130 -3.36 -32.88 -21.13
CA SER A 130 -4.58 -32.63 -21.88
C SER A 130 -5.86 -32.95 -21.10
N GLY A 131 -5.76 -33.67 -19.97
CA GLY A 131 -6.92 -33.96 -19.14
C GLY A 131 -6.59 -34.56 -17.77
N GLU A 132 -7.52 -34.39 -16.84
CA GLU A 132 -7.47 -34.93 -15.48
C GLU A 132 -8.84 -35.51 -15.11
N THR A 133 -8.87 -36.71 -14.51
CA THR A 133 -10.12 -37.45 -14.16
C THR A 133 -10.29 -37.60 -12.64
N SER A 134 -9.69 -36.70 -11.86
CA SER A 134 -9.76 -36.69 -10.40
C SER A 134 -11.19 -36.44 -9.92
N GLU A 135 -11.88 -37.48 -9.46
CA GLU A 135 -13.23 -37.40 -8.90
C GLU A 135 -13.23 -37.35 -7.36
N ILE A 136 -14.32 -36.84 -6.79
CA ILE A 136 -14.70 -36.96 -5.38
C ILE A 136 -16.19 -37.28 -5.32
N ARG A 137 -16.56 -38.48 -4.89
CA ARG A 137 -17.97 -38.88 -4.71
C ARG A 137 -18.34 -38.96 -3.25
N ILE A 138 -19.08 -37.96 -2.78
CA ILE A 138 -19.57 -37.91 -1.40
C ILE A 138 -20.57 -39.05 -1.16
N ALA A 139 -20.29 -39.89 -0.16
CA ALA A 139 -21.03 -41.14 0.09
C ALA A 139 -22.53 -40.94 0.27
N SER A 140 -22.91 -39.89 0.99
CA SER A 140 -24.30 -39.44 1.09
C SER A 140 -24.33 -37.93 1.26
N PHE A 141 -24.76 -37.24 0.22
CA PHE A 141 -24.82 -35.78 0.12
C PHE A 141 -26.08 -35.23 0.81
N ASP A 142 -25.92 -34.19 1.63
CA ASP A 142 -27.04 -33.38 2.16
C ASP A 142 -27.14 -32.06 1.40
N LYS A 143 -26.11 -31.23 1.56
CA LYS A 143 -26.07 -29.84 1.08
C LYS A 143 -24.63 -29.40 0.87
N CYS A 144 -24.40 -28.45 -0.03
CA CYS A 144 -23.12 -27.78 -0.19
C CYS A 144 -23.20 -26.27 -0.15
N TRP A 145 -22.09 -25.64 0.24
CA TRP A 145 -21.84 -24.21 0.18
C TRP A 145 -20.63 -24.02 -0.70
N GLY A 146 -20.86 -23.45 -1.87
CA GLY A 146 -19.82 -23.21 -2.86
C GLY A 146 -20.20 -22.02 -3.71
N GLU A 147 -19.20 -21.39 -4.26
CA GLU A 147 -19.35 -20.23 -5.11
C GLU A 147 -19.53 -20.67 -6.57
N SER A 148 -20.32 -19.94 -7.36
CA SER A 148 -20.32 -20.14 -8.82
C SER A 148 -18.98 -19.72 -9.39
N PHE A 149 -18.41 -20.48 -10.33
CA PHE A 149 -17.10 -20.08 -10.88
C PHE A 149 -17.18 -18.74 -11.63
N VAL A 150 -16.43 -17.77 -11.13
CA VAL A 150 -16.06 -16.51 -11.79
C VAL A 150 -14.55 -16.34 -11.68
N HIS A 151 -13.99 -15.52 -12.56
CA HIS A 151 -12.55 -15.43 -12.77
C HIS A 151 -11.76 -14.78 -11.62
N ASP A 152 -12.43 -13.92 -10.86
CA ASP A 152 -11.90 -13.15 -9.72
C ASP A 152 -12.33 -13.73 -8.36
N TYR A 153 -13.11 -14.81 -8.35
CA TYR A 153 -13.66 -15.46 -7.15
C TYR A 153 -14.54 -14.53 -6.29
N SER A 154 -15.28 -13.61 -6.93
CA SER A 154 -16.13 -12.61 -6.28
C SER A 154 -17.63 -12.92 -6.39
N THR A 155 -18.09 -14.12 -5.99
CA THR A 155 -19.55 -14.36 -5.80
C THR A 155 -19.93 -14.99 -4.47
N LEU A 156 -21.25 -15.01 -4.20
CA LEU A 156 -21.81 -15.53 -2.95
C LEU A 156 -21.64 -17.05 -2.83
N TYR A 157 -21.61 -17.53 -1.58
CA TYR A 157 -21.59 -18.96 -1.21
C TYR A 157 -22.97 -19.43 -0.68
N PRO A 158 -23.99 -19.58 -1.54
CA PRO A 158 -25.30 -20.05 -1.08
C PRO A 158 -25.26 -21.54 -0.70
N ALA A 159 -26.13 -21.89 0.24
CA ALA A 159 -26.54 -23.26 0.47
C ALA A 159 -27.25 -23.82 -0.78
N ARG A 160 -26.83 -24.97 -1.29
CA ARG A 160 -27.46 -25.65 -2.42
C ARG A 160 -27.72 -27.13 -2.13
N ASN A 161 -28.91 -27.61 -2.50
CA ASN A 161 -29.18 -29.04 -2.68
C ASN A 161 -28.54 -29.55 -3.97
N TRP A 162 -28.53 -30.86 -4.20
CA TRP A 162 -27.82 -31.43 -5.35
C TRP A 162 -28.34 -30.92 -6.70
N THR A 163 -29.65 -30.78 -6.86
CA THR A 163 -30.24 -30.30 -8.12
C THR A 163 -29.78 -28.88 -8.43
N GLU A 164 -29.71 -28.02 -7.42
CA GLU A 164 -29.19 -26.66 -7.55
C GLU A 164 -27.68 -26.68 -7.87
N THR A 165 -26.90 -27.49 -7.16
CA THR A 165 -25.45 -27.65 -7.38
C THR A 165 -25.11 -28.15 -8.78
N ALA A 166 -25.85 -29.12 -9.30
CA ALA A 166 -25.68 -29.68 -10.64
C ALA A 166 -26.14 -28.72 -11.76
N ASN A 167 -26.90 -27.67 -11.43
CA ASN A 167 -27.40 -26.67 -12.38
C ASN A 167 -26.82 -25.26 -12.14
N VAL A 168 -25.71 -25.15 -11.41
CA VAL A 168 -25.04 -23.85 -11.18
C VAL A 168 -24.73 -23.18 -12.52
N GLN A 169 -25.12 -21.91 -12.60
CA GLN A 169 -24.91 -21.05 -13.76
C GLN A 169 -23.63 -20.23 -13.58
N ASN A 170 -22.95 -19.95 -14.69
CA ASN A 170 -21.91 -18.93 -14.73
C ASN A 170 -22.54 -17.51 -14.76
N GLU A 171 -21.69 -16.49 -14.77
CA GLU A 171 -22.07 -15.07 -14.87
C GLU A 171 -23.00 -14.74 -16.07
N ASN A 172 -22.91 -15.51 -17.16
CA ASN A 172 -23.70 -15.33 -18.38
C ASN A 172 -25.05 -16.09 -18.35
N GLY A 173 -25.37 -16.77 -17.24
CA GLY A 173 -26.58 -17.58 -17.10
C GLY A 173 -26.49 -18.97 -17.73
N ASP A 174 -25.35 -19.35 -18.30
CA ASP A 174 -25.13 -20.68 -18.88
C ASP A 174 -24.97 -21.71 -17.76
N ARG A 175 -25.72 -22.82 -17.84
CA ARG A 175 -25.52 -23.96 -16.95
C ARG A 175 -24.21 -24.65 -17.30
N LYS A 176 -23.18 -24.40 -16.51
CA LYS A 176 -21.84 -24.98 -16.71
C LYS A 176 -21.38 -25.87 -15.57
N ASN A 177 -22.20 -26.08 -14.53
CA ASN A 177 -21.86 -26.94 -13.38
C ASN A 177 -20.47 -26.64 -12.79
N GLN A 178 -20.05 -25.36 -12.87
CA GLN A 178 -18.72 -24.88 -12.44
C GLN A 178 -18.86 -24.19 -11.09
N LEU A 179 -18.04 -24.64 -10.15
CA LEU A 179 -17.87 -24.05 -8.84
C LEU A 179 -16.42 -23.60 -8.67
N SER A 180 -16.23 -22.53 -7.92
CA SER A 180 -14.91 -22.16 -7.40
C SER A 180 -14.56 -23.05 -6.21
N ALA A 181 -13.28 -23.40 -6.08
CA ALA A 181 -12.77 -23.94 -4.81
C ALA A 181 -12.54 -22.79 -3.81
N PRO A 182 -12.84 -22.98 -2.52
CA PRO A 182 -13.21 -24.25 -1.90
C PRO A 182 -14.73 -24.49 -1.87
N VAL A 183 -15.15 -25.76 -1.82
CA VAL A 183 -16.57 -26.16 -1.68
C VAL A 183 -16.76 -26.93 -0.38
N LEU A 184 -17.59 -26.42 0.53
CA LEU A 184 -17.96 -27.11 1.76
C LEU A 184 -19.17 -28.00 1.51
N VAL A 185 -19.10 -29.26 1.95
CA VAL A 185 -20.16 -30.24 1.77
C VAL A 185 -20.48 -30.90 3.10
N LYS A 186 -21.78 -31.02 3.38
CA LYS A 186 -22.29 -31.79 4.51
C LYS A 186 -22.66 -33.19 4.04
N SER A 187 -22.13 -34.20 4.71
CA SER A 187 -22.59 -35.58 4.54
C SER A 187 -23.65 -35.95 5.59
N THR A 188 -24.62 -36.78 5.21
CA THR A 188 -25.63 -37.33 6.16
C THR A 188 -25.11 -38.54 6.95
N THR A 189 -23.92 -39.05 6.62
CA THR A 189 -23.38 -40.29 7.21
C THR A 189 -23.06 -40.15 8.71
N SER A 190 -22.73 -38.95 9.18
CA SER A 190 -22.66 -38.60 10.60
C SER A 190 -22.68 -37.07 10.76
N SER A 191 -22.98 -36.59 11.97
CA SER A 191 -22.90 -35.15 12.28
C SER A 191 -21.49 -34.56 12.19
N ASN A 192 -20.45 -35.42 12.18
CA ASN A 192 -19.04 -35.06 12.19
C ASN A 192 -18.36 -35.23 10.81
N ASN A 193 -19.13 -35.48 9.74
CA ASN A 193 -18.58 -35.70 8.40
C ASN A 193 -18.89 -34.49 7.49
N TRP A 194 -18.13 -33.43 7.70
CA TRP A 194 -18.03 -32.32 6.76
C TRP A 194 -16.80 -32.49 5.88
N CYS A 195 -16.89 -32.01 4.64
CA CYS A 195 -15.80 -32.05 3.66
C CYS A 195 -15.58 -30.65 3.10
N LEU A 196 -14.36 -30.12 3.17
CA LEU A 196 -13.97 -28.95 2.40
C LEU A 196 -13.09 -29.39 1.24
N ILE A 197 -13.65 -29.31 0.03
CA ILE A 197 -12.99 -29.68 -1.22
C ILE A 197 -12.21 -28.47 -1.74
N THR A 198 -10.90 -28.62 -1.92
CA THR A 198 -10.04 -27.54 -2.42
C THR A 198 -8.79 -28.09 -3.12
N GLU A 199 -7.91 -27.19 -3.54
CA GLU A 199 -6.63 -27.49 -4.16
C GLU A 199 -5.50 -26.79 -3.40
N SER A 200 -4.32 -27.41 -3.32
CA SER A 200 -3.15 -26.83 -2.65
C SER A 200 -1.91 -26.91 -3.54
N ALA A 201 -0.94 -26.02 -3.29
CA ALA A 201 0.31 -25.91 -4.05
C ALA A 201 0.08 -25.60 -5.54
N ASN A 202 -0.74 -24.59 -5.82
CA ASN A 202 -0.92 -24.08 -7.18
C ASN A 202 0.26 -23.16 -7.54
N TYR A 203 1.11 -23.64 -8.44
CA TYR A 203 2.28 -22.95 -8.99
C TYR A 203 2.22 -22.92 -10.52
N GLY A 204 3.06 -22.10 -11.16
CA GLY A 204 3.11 -21.87 -12.61
C GLY A 204 3.57 -23.05 -13.46
N ASN A 205 3.97 -24.17 -12.85
CA ASN A 205 4.19 -25.42 -13.56
C ASN A 205 2.88 -26.15 -13.91
N TYR A 206 1.74 -25.68 -13.40
CA TYR A 206 0.39 -26.19 -13.65
C TYR A 206 -0.62 -25.03 -13.75
N CYS A 207 -1.90 -25.34 -14.04
CA CYS A 207 -2.99 -24.36 -13.92
C CYS A 207 -3.70 -24.48 -12.57
N ALA A 208 -4.50 -23.49 -12.19
CA ALA A 208 -5.46 -23.64 -11.11
C ALA A 208 -6.72 -24.36 -11.63
N SER A 209 -7.15 -25.40 -10.91
CA SER A 209 -8.30 -26.20 -11.34
C SER A 209 -9.61 -25.57 -10.92
N LYS A 210 -10.64 -25.78 -11.75
CA LYS A 210 -12.04 -25.56 -11.40
C LYS A 210 -12.61 -26.79 -10.70
N VAL A 211 -13.58 -26.61 -9.82
CA VAL A 211 -14.37 -27.71 -9.27
C VAL A 211 -15.65 -27.83 -10.07
N MET A 212 -15.93 -29.01 -10.58
CA MET A 212 -17.12 -29.29 -11.36
C MET A 212 -18.06 -30.18 -10.54
N SER A 213 -19.37 -29.93 -10.61
CA SER A 213 -20.37 -30.88 -10.14
C SER A 213 -20.74 -31.87 -11.25
N GLY A 214 -21.17 -33.07 -10.85
CA GLY A 214 -21.75 -34.07 -11.74
C GLY A 214 -23.14 -33.66 -12.23
N THR A 215 -23.72 -34.50 -13.07
CA THR A 215 -25.10 -34.29 -13.53
C THR A 215 -26.12 -34.43 -12.38
N VAL A 216 -27.37 -34.04 -12.62
CA VAL A 216 -28.47 -34.22 -11.65
C VAL A 216 -28.62 -35.68 -11.18
N ALA A 217 -28.26 -36.65 -12.02
CA ALA A 217 -28.31 -38.07 -11.70
C ALA A 217 -27.08 -38.57 -10.91
N GLU A 218 -25.98 -37.83 -10.90
CA GLU A 218 -24.72 -38.21 -10.23
C GLU A 218 -24.58 -37.53 -8.87
N VAL A 219 -25.55 -37.78 -7.98
CA VAL A 219 -25.62 -37.14 -6.65
C VAL A 219 -24.30 -37.25 -5.88
N GLY A 220 -23.77 -36.11 -5.43
CA GLY A 220 -22.56 -36.03 -4.61
C GLY A 220 -21.25 -36.15 -5.40
N LYS A 221 -21.28 -36.24 -6.73
CA LYS A 221 -20.07 -36.32 -7.58
C LYS A 221 -19.49 -34.94 -7.87
N PHE A 222 -18.28 -34.67 -7.38
CA PHE A 222 -17.45 -33.55 -7.79
C PHE A 222 -16.24 -34.05 -8.58
N TYR A 223 -15.62 -33.20 -9.39
CA TYR A 223 -14.35 -33.51 -10.07
C TYR A 223 -13.58 -32.23 -10.41
N TYR A 224 -12.27 -32.36 -10.62
CA TYR A 224 -11.43 -31.24 -11.02
C TYR A 224 -11.34 -31.14 -12.54
N GLN A 225 -11.39 -29.92 -13.07
CA GLN A 225 -11.20 -29.64 -14.48
C GLN A 225 -10.05 -28.65 -14.67
N LEU A 226 -9.16 -28.96 -15.62
CA LEU A 226 -8.06 -28.09 -16.00
C LEU A 226 -8.57 -26.81 -16.67
N HIS A 227 -7.87 -25.71 -16.41
CA HIS A 227 -7.99 -24.50 -17.22
C HIS A 227 -7.10 -24.63 -18.47
N GLY A 228 -7.66 -25.20 -19.54
CA GLY A 228 -6.94 -25.45 -20.79
C GLY A 228 -5.92 -26.59 -20.68
N GLU A 229 -5.05 -26.72 -21.69
CA GLU A 229 -3.91 -27.64 -21.65
C GLU A 229 -2.78 -27.04 -20.80
N VAL A 230 -2.04 -27.89 -20.09
CA VAL A 230 -0.85 -27.48 -19.33
C VAL A 230 0.40 -27.95 -20.06
N ASN A 231 1.29 -27.02 -20.41
CA ASN A 231 2.55 -27.28 -21.08
C ASN A 231 3.71 -27.06 -20.11
N THR A 232 4.36 -28.13 -19.68
CA THR A 232 5.38 -28.08 -18.61
C THR A 232 6.51 -29.08 -18.88
N THR A 233 7.37 -29.32 -17.89
CA THR A 233 8.49 -30.25 -18.01
C THR A 233 8.34 -31.46 -17.11
N LEU A 234 8.97 -32.57 -17.49
CA LEU A 234 9.19 -33.71 -16.61
C LEU A 234 10.41 -33.45 -15.69
N PRO A 235 10.39 -33.93 -14.44
CA PRO A 235 9.29 -34.68 -13.83
C PRO A 235 8.06 -33.78 -13.60
N LEU A 236 6.87 -34.31 -13.90
CA LEU A 236 5.61 -33.62 -13.66
C LEU A 236 5.18 -33.82 -12.22
N GLU A 237 4.78 -32.73 -11.55
CA GLU A 237 4.03 -32.76 -10.30
C GLU A 237 2.77 -31.91 -10.46
N THR A 238 1.61 -32.51 -10.24
CA THR A 238 0.36 -31.73 -10.19
C THR A 238 0.21 -31.04 -8.84
N SER A 239 -0.63 -30.02 -8.79
CA SER A 239 -1.23 -29.52 -7.55
C SER A 239 -1.85 -30.67 -6.72
N TRP A 240 -1.95 -30.49 -5.41
CA TRP A 240 -2.66 -31.42 -4.54
C TRP A 240 -4.17 -31.22 -4.61
N LYS A 241 -4.93 -32.29 -4.87
CA LYS A 241 -6.38 -32.32 -4.66
C LYS A 241 -6.63 -32.62 -3.20
N THR A 242 -7.30 -31.72 -2.51
CA THR A 242 -7.33 -31.66 -1.04
C THR A 242 -8.76 -31.80 -0.53
N ILE A 243 -8.96 -32.69 0.45
CA ILE A 243 -10.24 -32.97 1.09
C ILE A 243 -10.01 -32.86 2.60
N ILE A 244 -10.35 -31.71 3.17
CA ILE A 244 -10.29 -31.48 4.63
C ILE A 244 -11.56 -32.07 5.24
N LEU A 245 -11.40 -32.91 6.26
CA LEU A 245 -12.46 -33.74 6.85
C LEU A 245 -12.55 -33.56 8.35
N GLY A 246 -13.79 -33.48 8.85
CA GLY A 246 -14.06 -33.49 10.28
C GLY A 246 -15.35 -32.78 10.62
N ASN A 247 -15.51 -32.42 11.90
CA ASN A 247 -16.51 -31.44 12.29
C ASN A 247 -16.08 -30.03 11.84
N LEU A 248 -17.01 -29.07 11.87
CA LEU A 248 -16.71 -27.70 11.41
C LEU A 248 -15.54 -27.04 12.17
N PRO A 249 -15.40 -27.19 13.51
CA PRO A 249 -14.21 -26.70 14.21
C PRO A 249 -12.89 -27.25 13.68
N THR A 250 -12.82 -28.54 13.33
CA THR A 250 -11.63 -29.14 12.70
C THR A 250 -11.33 -28.49 11.35
N ILE A 251 -12.36 -28.28 10.51
CA ILE A 251 -12.18 -27.65 9.20
C ILE A 251 -11.63 -26.23 9.34
N VAL A 252 -12.26 -25.38 10.16
CA VAL A 252 -11.85 -23.97 10.34
C VAL A 252 -10.39 -23.85 10.80
N GLN A 253 -9.95 -24.78 11.65
CA GLN A 253 -8.61 -24.80 12.24
C GLN A 253 -7.56 -25.53 11.40
N SER A 254 -7.94 -26.16 10.29
CA SER A 254 -7.01 -26.92 9.46
C SER A 254 -5.92 -26.03 8.86
N VAL A 255 -4.71 -26.57 8.77
CA VAL A 255 -3.55 -25.95 8.10
C VAL A 255 -2.99 -26.87 7.01
N MET A 256 -3.83 -27.78 6.52
CA MET A 256 -3.45 -28.74 5.48
C MET A 256 -2.96 -28.04 4.21
N THR A 257 -3.58 -26.93 3.80
CA THR A 257 -3.18 -26.19 2.60
C THR A 257 -1.74 -25.72 2.72
N GLU A 258 -1.32 -25.10 3.82
CA GLU A 258 0.09 -24.78 4.06
C GLU A 258 0.97 -26.03 4.17
N ASN A 259 0.55 -27.06 4.91
CA ASN A 259 1.34 -28.29 5.10
C ASN A 259 1.67 -29.03 3.78
N LEU A 260 0.85 -28.85 2.75
CA LEU A 260 1.05 -29.43 1.42
C LEU A 260 2.05 -28.66 0.54
N ASN A 261 2.44 -27.45 0.95
CA ASN A 261 3.42 -26.63 0.24
C ASN A 261 4.85 -26.87 0.76
N PRO A 262 5.89 -26.62 -0.05
CA PRO A 262 7.27 -26.65 0.41
C PRO A 262 7.53 -25.60 1.51
N PRO A 263 8.58 -25.79 2.34
CA PRO A 263 9.05 -24.75 3.25
C PRO A 263 9.52 -23.52 2.47
N THR A 264 9.63 -22.37 3.13
CA THR A 264 10.20 -21.17 2.52
C THR A 264 11.70 -21.31 2.32
N ASP A 265 12.19 -20.83 1.17
CA ASP A 265 13.63 -20.69 0.90
C ASP A 265 14.20 -19.36 1.41
N MET A 266 13.35 -18.47 1.93
CA MET A 266 13.74 -17.16 2.45
C MET A 266 14.44 -17.30 3.80
N THR A 267 15.62 -16.69 3.93
CA THR A 267 16.44 -16.77 5.15
C THR A 267 16.16 -15.65 6.15
N ASP A 268 15.65 -14.50 5.70
CA ASP A 268 15.22 -13.38 6.54
C ASP A 268 13.73 -13.08 6.35
N LEU A 269 12.95 -13.38 7.39
CA LEU A 269 11.52 -13.09 7.47
C LEU A 269 11.21 -11.89 8.38
N SER A 270 12.23 -11.24 8.95
CA SER A 270 12.05 -10.23 10.00
C SER A 270 11.34 -8.97 9.52
N TRP A 271 11.43 -8.65 8.24
CA TRP A 271 10.78 -7.50 7.61
C TRP A 271 9.29 -7.72 7.32
N ILE A 272 8.81 -8.97 7.33
CA ILE A 272 7.41 -9.32 7.06
C ILE A 272 6.61 -9.07 8.34
N LYS A 273 5.72 -8.08 8.32
CA LYS A 273 5.01 -7.61 9.52
C LYS A 273 3.51 -7.47 9.24
N SER A 274 2.69 -8.18 10.01
CA SER A 274 1.24 -8.00 9.97
C SER A 274 0.80 -6.67 10.60
N GLY A 275 -0.33 -6.13 10.18
CA GLY A 275 -0.99 -5.01 10.87
C GLY A 275 -2.34 -4.67 10.29
N LEU A 276 -3.01 -3.67 10.86
CA LEU A 276 -4.19 -3.03 10.27
C LEU A 276 -3.73 -1.93 9.32
N SER A 277 -4.56 -1.62 8.32
CA SER A 277 -4.33 -0.56 7.36
C SER A 277 -5.55 0.33 7.25
N SER A 278 -5.36 1.66 7.25
CA SER A 278 -6.38 2.55 6.68
C SER A 278 -6.41 2.40 5.16
N TRP A 279 -7.53 2.72 4.55
CA TRP A 279 -7.75 2.54 3.12
C TRP A 279 -8.62 3.65 2.56
N ASP A 280 -8.10 4.35 1.56
CA ASP A 280 -8.76 5.50 0.95
C ASP A 280 -9.91 5.10 0.05
N TRP A 281 -9.73 4.14 -0.86
CA TRP A 281 -10.77 3.75 -1.81
C TRP A 281 -12.06 3.28 -1.12
N GLY A 282 -11.90 2.43 -0.09
CA GLY A 282 -13.02 1.96 0.68
C GLY A 282 -13.74 3.09 1.42
N GLY A 283 -12.99 3.89 2.18
CA GLY A 283 -13.59 4.98 2.93
C GLY A 283 -14.12 6.14 2.06
N GLN A 284 -13.88 6.11 0.75
CA GLN A 284 -14.43 7.02 -0.25
C GLN A 284 -15.59 6.38 -1.05
N ASP A 285 -16.20 5.30 -0.53
CA ASP A 285 -17.29 4.55 -1.17
C ASP A 285 -16.95 4.09 -2.61
N GLY A 286 -15.70 3.65 -2.84
CA GLY A 286 -15.19 3.25 -4.16
C GLY A 286 -14.78 4.42 -5.06
N GLY A 287 -14.78 5.64 -4.53
CA GLY A 287 -14.39 6.85 -5.24
C GLY A 287 -12.87 6.99 -5.39
N VAL A 288 -12.40 7.13 -6.63
CA VAL A 288 -10.99 7.43 -6.92
C VAL A 288 -10.65 8.88 -6.56
N THR A 289 -9.63 9.09 -5.75
CA THR A 289 -9.16 10.42 -5.35
C THR A 289 -7.79 10.77 -5.92
N HIS A 290 -7.64 12.04 -6.33
CA HIS A 290 -6.37 12.62 -6.80
C HIS A 290 -5.87 13.74 -5.86
N ASP A 291 -6.57 13.96 -4.76
CA ASP A 291 -6.30 15.03 -3.80
C ASP A 291 -5.41 14.50 -2.67
N ILE A 292 -4.21 15.08 -2.54
CA ILE A 292 -3.26 14.70 -1.50
C ILE A 292 -3.80 14.95 -0.09
N GLU A 293 -4.71 15.91 0.11
CA GLU A 293 -5.27 16.16 1.44
C GLU A 293 -6.21 15.04 1.89
N VAL A 294 -6.90 14.38 0.96
CA VAL A 294 -7.66 13.16 1.26
C VAL A 294 -6.70 12.03 1.67
N ILE A 295 -5.61 11.85 0.93
CA ILE A 295 -4.57 10.86 1.23
C ILE A 295 -3.98 11.08 2.63
N LYS A 296 -3.61 12.33 2.96
CA LYS A 296 -3.11 12.70 4.29
C LYS A 296 -4.14 12.39 5.38
N GLY A 297 -5.43 12.58 5.12
CA GLY A 297 -6.51 12.24 6.05
C GLY A 297 -6.53 10.74 6.44
N TYR A 298 -6.32 9.84 5.48
CA TYR A 298 -6.23 8.40 5.78
C TYR A 298 -4.92 7.99 6.45
N ILE A 299 -3.82 8.69 6.16
CA ILE A 299 -2.56 8.50 6.91
C ILE A 299 -2.74 8.97 8.37
N ASP A 300 -3.40 10.10 8.59
CA ASP A 300 -3.70 10.61 9.92
C ASP A 300 -4.67 9.69 10.67
N LEU A 301 -5.63 9.08 9.96
CA LEU A 301 -6.46 8.01 10.53
C LEU A 301 -5.59 6.86 11.03
N ALA A 302 -4.72 6.30 10.18
CA ALA A 302 -3.84 5.20 10.58
C ALA A 302 -3.02 5.57 11.82
N TYR A 303 -2.44 6.77 11.83
CA TYR A 303 -1.72 7.29 12.97
C TYR A 303 -2.60 7.39 14.24
N LYS A 304 -3.77 8.02 14.17
CA LYS A 304 -4.72 8.18 15.30
C LYS A 304 -5.21 6.83 15.83
N MET A 305 -5.41 5.87 14.94
CA MET A 305 -5.80 4.51 15.25
C MET A 305 -4.63 3.62 15.66
N LYS A 306 -3.38 4.11 15.60
CA LYS A 306 -2.15 3.31 15.81
C LYS A 306 -2.04 2.12 14.86
N TRP A 307 -2.64 2.24 13.68
CA TRP A 307 -2.49 1.26 12.60
C TRP A 307 -1.16 1.51 11.89
N PRO A 308 -0.34 0.46 11.71
CA PRO A 308 1.00 0.61 11.13
C PRO A 308 0.99 0.91 9.63
N TYR A 309 -0.13 0.71 8.94
CA TYR A 309 -0.21 0.80 7.49
C TYR A 309 -1.28 1.77 6.99
N TYR A 310 -1.03 2.26 5.79
CA TYR A 310 -1.99 2.88 4.90
C TYR A 310 -1.85 2.24 3.50
N THR A 311 -2.97 1.94 2.85
CA THR A 311 -3.02 1.43 1.48
C THR A 311 -3.43 2.56 0.55
N LEU A 312 -2.50 3.00 -0.30
CA LEU A 312 -2.75 3.94 -1.40
C LEU A 312 -3.31 3.17 -2.59
N ASP A 313 -4.62 3.27 -2.80
CA ASP A 313 -5.32 2.53 -3.84
C ASP A 313 -5.33 3.25 -5.21
N ASP A 314 -6.18 2.82 -6.15
CA ASP A 314 -6.26 3.37 -7.50
C ASP A 314 -6.46 4.91 -7.54
N GLY A 315 -5.91 5.55 -8.58
CA GLY A 315 -5.94 7.00 -8.80
C GLY A 315 -4.57 7.68 -8.78
N TRP A 316 -3.61 7.16 -8.00
CA TRP A 316 -2.29 7.78 -7.83
C TRP A 316 -1.51 7.96 -9.15
N ALA A 317 -1.77 7.13 -10.16
CA ALA A 317 -1.07 7.21 -11.44
C ALA A 317 -1.46 8.47 -12.26
N ALA A 318 -2.66 9.00 -12.02
CA ALA A 318 -3.19 10.18 -12.68
C ALA A 318 -3.13 11.44 -11.79
N SER A 319 -2.57 11.34 -10.58
CA SER A 319 -2.52 12.46 -9.65
C SER A 319 -1.41 13.46 -10.00
N SER A 320 -1.54 14.69 -9.47
CA SER A 320 -0.53 15.74 -9.60
C SER A 320 0.54 15.69 -8.50
N TYR A 321 0.24 15.03 -7.38
CA TYR A 321 1.17 14.84 -6.26
C TYR A 321 2.26 13.81 -6.60
N ARG A 322 3.41 13.87 -5.93
CA ARG A 322 4.46 12.86 -6.11
C ARG A 322 4.27 11.76 -5.09
N LEU A 323 4.52 10.50 -5.49
CA LEU A 323 4.52 9.36 -4.55
C LEU A 323 5.46 9.58 -3.36
N LYS A 324 6.58 10.27 -3.56
CA LYS A 324 7.53 10.60 -2.49
C LYS A 324 6.91 11.50 -1.43
N ASP A 325 6.02 12.42 -1.81
CA ASP A 325 5.33 13.32 -0.87
C ASP A 325 4.40 12.51 0.05
N VAL A 326 3.73 11.49 -0.50
CA VAL A 326 2.90 10.54 0.26
C VAL A 326 3.74 9.71 1.24
N ILE A 327 4.87 9.17 0.77
CA ILE A 327 5.78 8.38 1.62
C ILE A 327 6.38 9.23 2.75
N ASP A 328 6.80 10.46 2.45
CA ASP A 328 7.43 11.34 3.44
C ASP A 328 6.43 11.75 4.51
N TYR A 329 5.20 12.09 4.12
CA TYR A 329 4.13 12.36 5.06
C TYR A 329 3.83 11.15 5.95
N ALA A 330 3.64 9.96 5.37
CA ALA A 330 3.40 8.73 6.12
C ALA A 330 4.55 8.42 7.09
N SER A 331 5.79 8.55 6.64
CA SER A 331 6.99 8.31 7.43
C SER A 331 7.09 9.25 8.63
N SER A 332 6.69 10.53 8.48
CA SER A 332 6.64 11.49 9.60
C SER A 332 5.67 11.08 10.72
N LYS A 333 4.71 10.21 10.41
CA LYS A 333 3.73 9.66 11.36
C LYS A 333 4.05 8.23 11.79
N GLY A 334 5.17 7.67 11.32
CA GLY A 334 5.51 6.27 11.53
C GLY A 334 4.58 5.27 10.82
N VAL A 335 3.79 5.73 9.84
CA VAL A 335 2.88 4.92 9.03
C VAL A 335 3.63 4.45 7.78
N LYS A 336 3.44 3.18 7.43
CA LYS A 336 4.06 2.56 6.25
C LYS A 336 3.03 2.39 5.12
N VAL A 337 3.47 2.45 3.87
CA VAL A 337 2.54 2.51 2.73
C VAL A 337 2.58 1.26 1.87
N PHE A 338 1.40 0.76 1.51
CA PHE A 338 1.16 -0.19 0.42
C PHE A 338 0.71 0.57 -0.83
N ILE A 339 1.19 0.16 -2.01
CA ILE A 339 0.79 0.76 -3.29
C ILE A 339 -0.05 -0.19 -4.13
N TRP A 340 -1.18 0.29 -4.63
CA TRP A 340 -2.00 -0.44 -5.58
C TRP A 340 -1.45 -0.38 -7.01
N SER A 341 -1.60 -1.46 -7.77
CA SER A 341 -1.42 -1.44 -9.22
C SER A 341 -2.18 -2.57 -9.89
N HIS A 342 -2.81 -2.28 -11.02
CA HIS A 342 -3.27 -3.32 -11.94
C HIS A 342 -2.09 -4.20 -12.42
N GLN A 343 -2.30 -5.52 -12.47
CA GLN A 343 -1.33 -6.50 -12.97
C GLN A 343 -0.82 -6.21 -14.38
N ASN A 344 -1.59 -5.52 -15.23
CA ASN A 344 -1.19 -5.16 -16.60
C ASN A 344 0.05 -4.25 -16.66
N ARG A 345 0.41 -3.58 -15.55
CA ARG A 345 1.68 -2.85 -15.43
C ARG A 345 2.90 -3.79 -15.50
N PHE A 346 2.72 -5.05 -15.11
CA PHE A 346 3.73 -6.09 -15.07
C PHE A 346 3.60 -6.99 -16.30
N LYS A 347 4.57 -6.95 -17.20
CA LYS A 347 4.73 -7.98 -18.22
C LYS A 347 5.22 -9.26 -17.54
N ASN A 348 5.05 -10.40 -18.20
CA ASN A 348 5.58 -11.69 -17.74
C ASN A 348 7.13 -11.78 -17.94
N ASP A 349 7.85 -10.73 -17.53
CA ASP A 349 9.29 -10.49 -17.73
C ASP A 349 9.94 -10.10 -16.39
N GLU A 350 10.92 -10.89 -15.94
CA GLU A 350 11.51 -10.72 -14.60
C GLU A 350 12.24 -9.39 -14.43
N ALA A 351 12.94 -8.91 -15.46
CA ALA A 351 13.70 -7.67 -15.40
C ALA A 351 12.79 -6.46 -15.24
N GLN A 352 11.67 -6.44 -15.99
CA GLN A 352 10.68 -5.38 -15.88
C GLN A 352 9.94 -5.42 -14.55
N ILE A 353 9.51 -6.59 -14.08
CA ILE A 353 8.88 -6.74 -12.75
C ILE A 353 9.83 -6.20 -11.67
N ARG A 354 11.09 -6.65 -11.66
CA ARG A 354 12.09 -6.22 -10.67
C ARG A 354 12.31 -4.71 -10.72
N LEU A 355 12.43 -4.13 -11.91
CA LEU A 355 12.64 -2.69 -12.05
C LEU A 355 11.49 -1.89 -11.41
N ILE A 356 10.23 -2.29 -11.65
CA ILE A 356 9.06 -1.61 -11.08
C ILE A 356 9.06 -1.74 -9.56
N LEU A 357 9.18 -2.97 -9.05
CA LEU A 357 9.12 -3.24 -7.61
C LEU A 357 10.30 -2.61 -6.86
N GLN A 358 11.51 -2.62 -7.42
CA GLN A 358 12.68 -1.97 -6.83
C GLN A 358 12.49 -0.45 -6.76
N ASN A 359 11.96 0.18 -7.81
CA ASN A 359 11.67 1.62 -7.76
C ASN A 359 10.68 1.98 -6.64
N TRP A 360 9.66 1.16 -6.41
CA TRP A 360 8.74 1.38 -5.28
C TRP A 360 9.41 1.14 -3.93
N LYS A 361 10.24 0.11 -3.82
CA LYS A 361 11.03 -0.14 -2.60
C LYS A 361 11.95 1.04 -2.28
N ASP A 362 12.64 1.57 -3.28
CA ASP A 362 13.57 2.70 -3.15
C ASP A 362 12.84 4.00 -2.78
N LEU A 363 11.58 4.16 -3.20
CA LEU A 363 10.73 5.27 -2.78
C LEU A 363 10.29 5.17 -1.31
N GLY A 364 10.23 3.95 -0.74
CA GLY A 364 9.88 3.69 0.66
C GLY A 364 8.60 2.86 0.87
N PHE A 365 7.99 2.31 -0.18
CA PHE A 365 6.88 1.37 -0.02
C PHE A 365 7.35 0.07 0.67
N VAL A 366 6.45 -0.52 1.46
CA VAL A 366 6.73 -1.78 2.19
C VAL A 366 5.94 -2.97 1.65
N GLY A 367 4.95 -2.70 0.80
CA GLY A 367 4.17 -3.71 0.13
C GLY A 367 3.36 -3.15 -1.04
N THR A 368 2.67 -4.05 -1.73
CA THR A 368 1.87 -3.74 -2.90
C THR A 368 0.56 -4.52 -2.87
N LYS A 369 -0.52 -3.87 -3.31
CA LYS A 369 -1.80 -4.50 -3.67
C LYS A 369 -1.83 -4.61 -5.19
N ILE A 370 -1.90 -5.82 -5.73
CA ILE A 370 -1.88 -6.03 -7.19
C ILE A 370 -3.15 -6.71 -7.62
N ASP A 371 -3.76 -6.18 -8.67
CA ASP A 371 -5.18 -6.37 -8.94
C ASP A 371 -5.48 -6.81 -10.37
N PHE A 372 -6.67 -7.38 -10.59
CA PHE A 372 -7.27 -7.75 -11.87
C PHE A 372 -6.45 -8.77 -12.68
N PHE A 373 -6.10 -9.90 -12.05
CA PHE A 373 -5.52 -11.05 -12.75
C PHE A 373 -6.58 -11.85 -13.50
N ASP A 374 -7.72 -12.12 -12.85
CA ASP A 374 -8.94 -12.70 -13.43
C ASP A 374 -8.70 -13.95 -14.31
N ASP A 375 -7.69 -14.76 -13.95
CA ASP A 375 -7.28 -15.91 -14.75
C ASP A 375 -6.55 -16.97 -13.90
N ASP A 376 -6.94 -18.23 -14.17
CA ASP A 376 -6.43 -19.46 -13.56
C ASP A 376 -5.58 -20.29 -14.54
N SER A 377 -5.35 -19.78 -15.76
CA SER A 377 -4.48 -20.41 -16.76
C SER A 377 -3.06 -20.60 -16.25
N GLN A 378 -2.35 -21.57 -16.81
CA GLN A 378 -0.94 -21.83 -16.46
C GLN A 378 -0.07 -20.57 -16.67
N ASP A 379 -0.29 -19.82 -17.76
CA ASP A 379 0.47 -18.60 -18.06
C ASP A 379 0.30 -17.54 -16.97
N MET A 380 -0.91 -17.40 -16.43
CA MET A 380 -1.16 -16.49 -15.31
C MET A 380 -0.52 -16.99 -14.01
N MET A 381 -0.60 -18.30 -13.73
CA MET A 381 0.08 -18.92 -12.59
C MET A 381 1.59 -18.70 -12.63
N GLN A 382 2.22 -18.75 -13.81
CA GLN A 382 3.64 -18.42 -13.97
C GLN A 382 3.94 -16.94 -13.67
N LYS A 383 3.01 -16.05 -14.02
CA LYS A 383 3.15 -14.63 -13.71
C LYS A 383 3.03 -14.38 -12.21
N TYR A 384 2.09 -15.02 -11.51
CA TYR A 384 2.01 -14.98 -10.05
C TYR A 384 3.34 -15.40 -9.42
N ASP A 385 3.89 -16.54 -9.82
CA ASP A 385 5.16 -17.06 -9.29
C ASP A 385 6.31 -16.07 -9.46
N LYS A 386 6.50 -15.53 -10.66
CA LYS A 386 7.56 -14.54 -10.92
C LYS A 386 7.35 -13.28 -10.09
N LEU A 387 6.12 -12.77 -10.04
CA LEU A 387 5.80 -11.55 -9.32
C LEU A 387 6.06 -11.71 -7.82
N VAL A 388 5.52 -12.78 -7.22
CA VAL A 388 5.66 -13.04 -5.78
C VAL A 388 7.13 -13.31 -5.44
N LYS A 389 7.84 -14.13 -6.21
CA LYS A 389 9.27 -14.39 -6.01
C LYS A 389 10.08 -13.08 -6.02
N ILE A 390 9.92 -12.26 -7.06
CA ILE A 390 10.69 -11.02 -7.20
C ILE A 390 10.34 -10.02 -6.10
N ALA A 391 9.07 -9.91 -5.70
CA ALA A 391 8.68 -9.07 -4.57
C ALA A 391 9.37 -9.50 -3.26
N GLY A 392 9.54 -10.81 -3.03
CA GLY A 392 10.27 -11.35 -1.89
C GLY A 392 11.75 -11.00 -1.92
N GLU A 393 12.39 -11.08 -3.10
CA GLU A 393 13.79 -10.71 -3.30
C GLU A 393 14.05 -9.21 -3.14
N VAL A 394 13.09 -8.36 -3.52
CA VAL A 394 13.13 -6.89 -3.35
C VAL A 394 12.79 -6.48 -1.89
N GLY A 395 12.05 -7.32 -1.17
CA GLY A 395 11.61 -7.05 0.20
C GLY A 395 10.32 -6.22 0.27
N LEU A 396 9.32 -6.56 -0.54
CA LEU A 396 7.95 -6.00 -0.51
C LEU A 396 6.93 -7.09 -0.17
N MET A 397 6.00 -6.79 0.72
CA MET A 397 4.84 -7.64 0.99
C MET A 397 3.84 -7.57 -0.17
N VAL A 398 3.10 -8.64 -0.41
CA VAL A 398 2.16 -8.75 -1.54
C VAL A 398 0.77 -9.06 -1.02
N ASN A 399 -0.19 -8.22 -1.41
CA ASN A 399 -1.62 -8.44 -1.35
C ASN A 399 -2.15 -8.62 -2.79
N LEU A 400 -2.88 -9.69 -3.06
CA LEU A 400 -3.42 -9.99 -4.40
C LEU A 400 -4.94 -9.78 -4.42
N HIS A 401 -5.45 -9.02 -5.39
CA HIS A 401 -6.87 -8.78 -5.65
C HIS A 401 -7.24 -9.18 -7.08
N GLY A 402 -8.53 -9.38 -7.36
CA GLY A 402 -9.00 -9.91 -8.65
C GLY A 402 -8.23 -11.17 -9.04
N CYS A 403 -8.07 -12.10 -8.08
CA CYS A 403 -7.02 -13.11 -8.12
C CYS A 403 -7.51 -14.54 -7.92
N THR A 404 -6.63 -15.51 -8.17
CA THR A 404 -6.89 -16.92 -7.86
C THR A 404 -7.02 -17.15 -6.35
N LYS A 405 -7.70 -18.24 -5.98
CA LYS A 405 -7.85 -18.69 -4.59
C LYS A 405 -6.49 -18.98 -3.91
N PRO A 406 -6.34 -18.77 -2.59
CA PRO A 406 -5.18 -19.25 -1.85
C PRO A 406 -5.06 -20.77 -1.89
N SER A 407 -3.83 -21.25 -1.98
CA SER A 407 -3.53 -22.69 -2.05
C SER A 407 -2.41 -23.10 -1.07
N GLY A 408 -2.21 -22.30 -0.01
CA GLY A 408 -1.17 -22.50 1.01
C GLY A 408 0.24 -22.03 0.60
N THR A 409 0.41 -21.44 -0.58
CA THR A 409 1.69 -20.98 -1.14
C THR A 409 2.43 -19.99 -0.26
N ARG A 410 1.73 -19.30 0.64
CA ARG A 410 2.33 -18.45 1.69
C ARG A 410 3.30 -19.19 2.62
N ARG A 411 3.26 -20.52 2.71
CA ARG A 411 4.29 -21.29 3.43
C ARG A 411 5.65 -21.14 2.75
N HIS A 412 5.66 -21.18 1.43
CA HIS A 412 6.86 -21.00 0.62
C HIS A 412 7.21 -19.51 0.45
N TRP A 413 6.18 -18.66 0.31
CA TRP A 413 6.29 -17.20 0.16
C TRP A 413 5.61 -16.43 1.31
N PRO A 414 6.20 -16.33 2.51
CA PRO A 414 5.55 -15.73 3.67
C PRO A 414 5.18 -14.25 3.54
N HIS A 415 5.75 -13.54 2.56
CA HIS A 415 5.44 -12.15 2.25
C HIS A 415 4.21 -12.00 1.33
N LEU A 416 3.67 -13.09 0.76
CA LEU A 416 2.30 -13.15 0.26
C LEU A 416 1.37 -13.09 1.47
N ILE A 417 1.05 -11.86 1.86
CA ILE A 417 0.57 -11.53 3.19
C ILE A 417 -0.94 -11.75 3.31
N THR A 418 -1.65 -11.54 2.21
CA THR A 418 -3.08 -11.79 2.07
C THR A 418 -3.52 -11.75 0.60
N SER A 419 -4.78 -12.10 0.36
CA SER A 419 -5.43 -11.93 -0.94
C SER A 419 -6.94 -11.78 -0.79
N GLU A 420 -7.60 -11.19 -1.78
CA GLU A 420 -9.05 -11.04 -1.88
C GLU A 420 -9.70 -12.38 -2.24
N ALA A 421 -9.85 -12.71 -3.53
CA ALA A 421 -10.54 -13.90 -4.04
C ALA A 421 -11.83 -14.19 -3.25
N VAL A 422 -12.65 -13.15 -3.05
CA VAL A 422 -13.85 -13.18 -2.22
C VAL A 422 -14.84 -12.10 -2.67
N TYR A 423 -16.13 -12.35 -2.52
CA TYR A 423 -17.14 -11.29 -2.53
C TYR A 423 -17.05 -10.46 -1.22
N GLY A 424 -16.12 -9.50 -1.22
CA GLY A 424 -15.67 -8.78 -0.02
C GLY A 424 -16.55 -7.62 0.42
N GLY A 425 -16.04 -6.84 1.37
CA GLY A 425 -16.67 -5.64 1.92
C GLY A 425 -16.81 -4.52 0.89
N GLU A 426 -16.03 -4.53 -0.19
CA GLU A 426 -16.18 -3.57 -1.29
C GLU A 426 -17.58 -3.55 -1.92
N GLN A 427 -18.30 -4.66 -1.80
CA GLN A 427 -19.64 -4.81 -2.36
C GLN A 427 -20.66 -3.92 -1.64
N TYR A 428 -20.38 -3.50 -0.41
CA TYR A 428 -21.20 -2.53 0.29
C TYR A 428 -21.22 -1.18 -0.44
N TYR A 429 -20.11 -0.73 -1.03
CA TYR A 429 -20.03 0.55 -1.76
C TYR A 429 -20.99 0.60 -2.95
N PHE A 430 -20.97 -0.46 -3.76
CA PHE A 430 -21.78 -0.58 -4.97
C PHE A 430 -23.24 -0.87 -4.64
N ASN A 431 -23.47 -1.69 -3.62
CA ASN A 431 -24.81 -2.01 -3.12
C ASN A 431 -24.74 -2.41 -1.65
N HIS A 432 -25.12 -1.48 -0.77
CA HIS A 432 -25.14 -1.66 0.68
C HIS A 432 -26.02 -2.83 1.17
N ASN A 433 -26.92 -3.32 0.31
CA ASN A 433 -27.79 -4.46 0.58
C ASN A 433 -27.32 -5.75 -0.15
N ALA A 434 -26.08 -5.82 -0.61
CA ALA A 434 -25.60 -6.96 -1.40
C ALA A 434 -25.18 -8.17 -0.54
N THR A 435 -24.59 -7.92 0.63
CA THR A 435 -23.90 -8.97 1.38
C THR A 435 -24.68 -9.40 2.63
N PRO A 436 -25.36 -10.56 2.61
CA PRO A 436 -26.12 -11.06 3.76
C PRO A 436 -25.21 -11.66 4.85
N ALA A 437 -25.66 -11.66 6.11
CA ALA A 437 -24.92 -12.26 7.23
C ALA A 437 -24.58 -13.75 7.00
N SER A 438 -25.43 -14.51 6.33
CA SER A 438 -25.18 -15.91 5.96
C SER A 438 -23.97 -16.10 5.05
N HIS A 439 -23.67 -15.13 4.17
CA HIS A 439 -22.45 -15.16 3.36
C HIS A 439 -21.22 -14.99 4.25
N ASN A 440 -21.25 -14.01 5.15
CA ASN A 440 -20.14 -13.77 6.08
C ASN A 440 -19.86 -14.98 6.97
N VAL A 441 -20.90 -15.66 7.46
CA VAL A 441 -20.76 -16.93 8.20
C VAL A 441 -20.06 -17.98 7.32
N THR A 442 -20.50 -18.13 6.08
CA THR A 442 -19.98 -19.16 5.19
C THR A 442 -18.50 -18.94 4.83
N LEU A 443 -18.07 -17.69 4.61
CA LEU A 443 -16.67 -17.36 4.30
C LEU A 443 -15.68 -17.84 5.37
N ALA A 444 -16.07 -17.79 6.65
CA ALA A 444 -15.24 -18.28 7.76
C ALA A 444 -15.07 -19.81 7.74
N LEU A 445 -15.97 -20.52 7.05
CA LEU A 445 -16.03 -21.99 6.96
C LEU A 445 -15.54 -22.50 5.58
N THR A 446 -15.31 -21.59 4.63
CA THR A 446 -14.86 -21.88 3.26
C THR A 446 -13.59 -21.12 2.91
N ARG A 447 -13.72 -19.92 2.32
CA ARG A 447 -12.64 -19.13 1.72
C ARG A 447 -11.54 -18.76 2.71
N ASN A 448 -11.88 -18.40 3.95
CA ASN A 448 -10.87 -18.03 4.95
C ASN A 448 -10.22 -19.24 5.64
N VAL A 449 -10.74 -20.46 5.40
CA VAL A 449 -10.10 -21.70 5.87
C VAL A 449 -8.82 -21.99 5.08
N ILE A 450 -8.87 -21.80 3.77
CA ILE A 450 -7.78 -22.16 2.84
C ILE A 450 -6.65 -21.14 2.77
N GLY A 451 -6.84 -19.95 3.37
CA GLY A 451 -5.80 -18.95 3.54
C GLY A 451 -6.34 -17.58 3.98
N PRO A 452 -5.44 -16.61 4.21
CA PRO A 452 -5.79 -15.22 4.52
C PRO A 452 -6.78 -14.63 3.50
N MET A 453 -7.64 -13.72 3.97
CA MET A 453 -8.71 -13.12 3.19
C MET A 453 -8.76 -11.61 3.49
N ASP A 454 -8.33 -10.80 2.52
CA ASP A 454 -8.48 -9.35 2.58
C ASP A 454 -9.93 -8.97 2.27
N TYR A 455 -10.82 -9.28 3.21
CA TYR A 455 -12.26 -9.04 3.11
C TYR A 455 -12.61 -7.55 3.13
N THR A 456 -11.72 -6.70 3.63
CA THR A 456 -11.97 -5.27 3.89
C THR A 456 -13.17 -5.01 4.82
N PRO A 457 -13.11 -5.39 6.12
CA PRO A 457 -14.24 -5.28 7.05
C PRO A 457 -14.44 -3.86 7.61
N THR A 458 -15.49 -3.73 8.44
CA THR A 458 -15.84 -2.58 9.29
C THR A 458 -16.54 -1.41 8.60
N GLU A 459 -17.49 -1.72 7.72
CA GLU A 459 -18.35 -0.74 7.04
C GLU A 459 -19.53 -0.31 7.95
N PHE A 460 -19.44 0.81 8.67
CA PHE A 460 -20.52 1.27 9.54
C PHE A 460 -21.55 2.13 8.77
N CYS A 461 -21.07 3.09 7.97
CA CYS A 461 -21.93 3.95 7.17
C CYS A 461 -21.16 4.59 6.01
N ARG A 462 -21.92 5.07 5.01
CA ARG A 462 -21.37 5.77 3.84
C ARG A 462 -20.58 7.02 4.23
N LEU A 463 -19.74 7.48 3.31
CA LEU A 463 -19.02 8.77 3.43
C LEU A 463 -19.97 9.97 3.67
N ASP A 464 -21.20 9.92 3.14
CA ASP A 464 -22.22 10.96 3.34
C ASP A 464 -22.95 10.87 4.69
N GLY A 465 -22.63 9.86 5.51
CA GLY A 465 -23.19 9.61 6.83
C GLY A 465 -24.42 8.70 6.83
N ILE A 466 -24.92 8.25 5.68
CA ILE A 466 -26.11 7.41 5.60
C ILE A 466 -25.82 6.00 6.15
N VAL A 467 -26.66 5.54 7.06
CA VAL A 467 -26.57 4.21 7.68
C VAL A 467 -27.49 3.26 6.94
N ARG A 468 -26.91 2.36 6.13
CA ARG A 468 -27.67 1.35 5.39
C ARG A 468 -26.89 0.04 5.35
N HIS A 469 -27.35 -0.97 6.06
CA HIS A 469 -26.62 -2.23 6.14
C HIS A 469 -27.57 -3.41 6.43
N LEU A 470 -27.28 -4.62 5.90
CA LEU A 470 -28.05 -5.85 6.20
C LEU A 470 -27.70 -6.49 7.55
N THR A 471 -26.51 -6.19 8.05
CA THR A 471 -25.99 -6.66 9.34
C THR A 471 -25.83 -5.51 10.31
N THR A 472 -25.80 -5.80 11.60
CA THR A 472 -25.55 -4.77 12.62
C THR A 472 -24.11 -4.24 12.57
N TRP A 473 -23.86 -3.09 13.19
CA TRP A 473 -22.50 -2.56 13.38
C TRP A 473 -21.62 -3.49 14.24
N SER A 474 -22.20 -4.22 15.19
CA SER A 474 -21.43 -5.19 15.97
C SER A 474 -21.05 -6.44 15.16
N HIS A 475 -21.87 -6.81 14.17
CA HIS A 475 -21.47 -7.80 13.16
C HIS A 475 -20.26 -7.31 12.36
N GLN A 476 -20.31 -6.08 11.85
CA GLN A 476 -19.22 -5.47 11.08
C GLN A 476 -17.92 -5.38 11.89
N LEU A 477 -18.01 -5.00 13.16
CA LEU A 477 -16.88 -5.02 14.09
C LEU A 477 -16.31 -6.43 14.28
N ALA A 478 -17.17 -7.45 14.41
CA ALA A 478 -16.74 -8.83 14.58
C ALA A 478 -15.95 -9.36 13.39
N LEU A 479 -16.23 -8.93 12.15
CA LEU A 479 -15.52 -9.38 10.95
C LEU A 479 -14.02 -9.08 11.02
N ALA A 480 -13.61 -7.95 11.62
CA ALA A 480 -12.20 -7.55 11.73
C ALA A 480 -11.34 -8.51 12.56
N ALA A 481 -11.94 -9.20 13.52
CA ALA A 481 -11.26 -10.18 14.36
C ALA A 481 -11.62 -11.64 14.00
N LEU A 482 -12.77 -11.85 13.36
CA LEU A 482 -13.23 -13.15 12.87
C LEU A 482 -12.33 -13.62 11.72
N TYR A 483 -12.14 -12.80 10.69
CA TYR A 483 -11.37 -13.18 9.51
C TYR A 483 -9.87 -13.03 9.73
N GLU A 484 -9.12 -14.03 9.26
CA GLU A 484 -7.67 -13.95 9.18
C GLU A 484 -7.27 -13.14 7.94
N SER A 485 -6.55 -12.05 8.12
CA SER A 485 -5.76 -11.38 7.07
C SER A 485 -4.43 -10.90 7.64
N GLY A 486 -3.32 -11.09 6.94
CA GLY A 486 -2.02 -10.59 7.42
C GLY A 486 -1.95 -9.05 7.41
N ILE A 487 -2.63 -8.42 6.47
CA ILE A 487 -2.93 -6.98 6.47
C ILE A 487 -4.45 -6.85 6.51
N GLN A 488 -4.99 -6.30 7.61
CA GLN A 488 -6.42 -6.08 7.72
C GLN A 488 -6.73 -4.67 7.21
N THR A 489 -7.17 -4.59 5.96
CA THR A 489 -7.53 -3.33 5.30
C THR A 489 -8.89 -2.87 5.82
N MET A 490 -8.98 -1.70 6.45
CA MET A 490 -10.19 -1.21 7.12
C MET A 490 -10.99 -0.32 6.16
N SER A 491 -12.28 -0.60 6.01
CA SER A 491 -13.08 -0.22 4.84
C SER A 491 -13.79 1.13 4.91
N ASP A 492 -13.91 1.74 6.09
CA ASP A 492 -14.78 2.90 6.31
C ASP A 492 -14.03 4.25 6.23
N SER A 493 -14.78 5.34 6.15
CA SER A 493 -14.26 6.71 6.20
C SER A 493 -13.58 7.00 7.54
N HIS A 494 -12.58 7.89 7.54
CA HIS A 494 -11.85 8.23 8.76
C HIS A 494 -12.73 8.84 9.85
N TYR A 495 -13.79 9.55 9.48
CA TYR A 495 -14.74 10.14 10.44
C TYR A 495 -15.52 9.05 11.19
N ASN A 496 -15.85 7.95 10.51
CA ASN A 496 -16.69 6.89 11.08
C ASN A 496 -15.91 6.06 12.11
N TYR A 497 -14.58 5.95 12.01
CA TYR A 497 -13.77 5.28 13.03
C TYR A 497 -13.49 6.14 14.27
N ILE A 498 -13.13 7.41 14.09
CA ILE A 498 -12.57 8.23 15.18
C ILE A 498 -13.57 8.56 16.29
N TYR A 499 -14.88 8.46 16.01
CA TYR A 499 -15.96 8.74 16.94
C TYR A 499 -16.73 7.50 17.39
N ASN A 500 -16.49 6.34 16.77
CA ASN A 500 -17.20 5.11 17.10
C ASN A 500 -16.67 4.51 18.40
N ILE A 501 -17.55 3.94 19.22
CA ILE A 501 -17.21 3.29 20.48
C ILE A 501 -16.15 2.19 20.33
N SER A 502 -16.05 1.57 19.16
CA SER A 502 -15.08 0.52 18.84
C SER A 502 -13.66 1.03 18.58
N LYS A 503 -13.43 2.35 18.49
CA LYS A 503 -12.11 2.99 18.19
C LYS A 503 -10.96 2.34 18.97
N ASN A 504 -11.13 2.20 20.28
CA ASN A 504 -10.09 1.72 21.17
C ASN A 504 -9.77 0.24 21.01
N LEU A 505 -10.79 -0.59 20.76
CA LEU A 505 -10.62 -1.99 20.43
C LEU A 505 -9.86 -2.13 19.11
N LEU A 506 -10.33 -1.46 18.06
CA LEU A 506 -9.72 -1.50 16.72
C LEU A 506 -8.29 -0.93 16.71
N SER A 507 -8.00 0.04 17.57
CA SER A 507 -6.65 0.60 17.71
C SER A 507 -5.64 -0.40 18.29
N GLN A 508 -6.10 -1.40 19.02
CA GLN A 508 -5.27 -2.42 19.67
C GLN A 508 -5.51 -3.83 19.09
N LEU A 509 -6.24 -3.93 17.99
CA LEU A 509 -6.58 -5.21 17.38
C LEU A 509 -5.35 -5.81 16.66
N PRO A 510 -4.95 -7.06 16.97
CA PRO A 510 -3.95 -7.77 16.18
C PRO A 510 -4.51 -8.24 14.84
N SER A 511 -3.64 -8.42 13.84
CA SER A 511 -3.98 -9.11 12.57
C SER A 511 -3.20 -10.42 12.36
N SER A 512 -2.43 -10.84 13.36
CA SER A 512 -1.81 -12.16 13.38
C SER A 512 -1.90 -12.77 14.77
N TRP A 513 -2.07 -14.08 14.81
CA TRP A 513 -2.53 -14.78 15.99
C TRP A 513 -1.53 -15.85 16.39
N ASP A 514 -1.33 -16.03 17.69
CA ASP A 514 -0.54 -17.15 18.20
C ASP A 514 -1.34 -18.45 18.09
N GLU A 515 -2.66 -18.35 18.25
CA GLU A 515 -3.59 -19.47 18.33
C GLU A 515 -4.99 -19.04 17.87
N THR A 516 -5.73 -19.97 17.26
CA THR A 516 -7.11 -19.80 16.82
C THR A 516 -7.88 -21.06 17.16
N VAL A 517 -9.04 -20.89 17.79
CA VAL A 517 -9.98 -21.94 18.19
C VAL A 517 -11.35 -21.60 17.63
N CYS A 518 -11.91 -22.50 16.83
CA CYS A 518 -13.32 -22.40 16.44
C CYS A 518 -14.18 -22.94 17.59
N LEU A 519 -14.96 -22.08 18.23
CA LEU A 519 -15.77 -22.42 19.39
C LEU A 519 -17.07 -23.11 18.96
N GLU A 520 -17.77 -22.50 18.01
CA GLU A 520 -19.02 -23.01 17.48
C GLU A 520 -19.17 -22.61 16.01
N ALA A 521 -19.81 -23.44 15.19
CA ALA A 521 -20.04 -23.14 13.78
C ALA A 521 -21.29 -23.88 13.25
N ASN A 522 -22.06 -23.18 12.44
CA ASN A 522 -23.15 -23.70 11.63
C ASN A 522 -23.27 -22.82 10.37
N PRO A 523 -22.98 -23.33 9.15
CA PRO A 523 -22.97 -22.54 7.91
C PRO A 523 -24.34 -21.95 7.54
N GLU A 524 -25.44 -22.41 8.13
CA GLU A 524 -26.77 -21.82 7.91
C GLU A 524 -27.09 -20.69 8.89
N ASP A 525 -26.28 -20.47 9.92
CA ASP A 525 -26.67 -19.61 11.02
C ASP A 525 -25.52 -18.80 11.65
N TYR A 526 -24.49 -19.41 12.22
CA TYR A 526 -23.53 -18.69 13.06
C TYR A 526 -22.10 -19.25 12.99
N VAL A 527 -21.14 -18.43 13.37
CA VAL A 527 -19.75 -18.86 13.63
C VAL A 527 -19.16 -18.03 14.77
N SER A 528 -18.45 -18.70 15.67
CA SER A 528 -17.78 -18.11 16.84
C SER A 528 -16.34 -18.59 16.88
N ILE A 529 -15.38 -17.65 16.82
CA ILE A 529 -13.95 -17.94 16.81
C ILE A 529 -13.28 -17.19 17.96
N ALA A 530 -12.42 -17.87 18.71
CA ALA A 530 -11.51 -17.27 19.67
C ALA A 530 -10.08 -17.25 19.09
N ARG A 531 -9.39 -16.13 19.22
CA ARG A 531 -8.00 -15.97 18.78
C ARG A 531 -7.16 -15.38 19.90
N ARG A 532 -5.93 -15.88 20.06
CA ARG A 532 -4.99 -15.40 21.09
C ARG A 532 -3.84 -14.61 20.47
N LYS A 533 -3.48 -13.50 21.10
CA LYS A 533 -2.22 -12.77 20.86
C LYS A 533 -1.56 -12.45 22.19
N GLY A 534 -0.37 -13.01 22.42
CA GLY A 534 0.26 -12.96 23.73
C GLY A 534 -0.65 -13.59 24.79
N ASN A 535 -1.04 -12.78 25.78
CA ASN A 535 -1.94 -13.18 26.87
C ASN A 535 -3.40 -12.78 26.65
N ASP A 536 -3.70 -12.01 25.58
CA ASP A 536 -5.03 -11.52 25.31
C ASP A 536 -5.77 -12.45 24.37
N TRP A 537 -7.05 -12.67 24.67
CA TRP A 537 -7.97 -13.41 23.82
C TRP A 537 -9.02 -12.50 23.20
N TYR A 538 -9.34 -12.76 21.95
CA TYR A 538 -10.33 -12.05 21.16
C TYR A 538 -11.37 -13.06 20.70
N ILE A 539 -12.61 -12.92 21.12
CA ILE A 539 -13.72 -13.76 20.68
C ILE A 539 -14.59 -12.94 19.74
N SER A 540 -14.82 -13.45 18.54
CA SER A 540 -15.71 -12.86 17.54
C SER A 540 -16.81 -13.84 17.21
N SER A 541 -18.06 -13.36 17.22
CA SER A 541 -19.22 -14.15 16.85
C SER A 541 -20.12 -13.35 15.93
N ILE A 542 -20.61 -14.00 14.88
CA ILE A 542 -21.60 -13.47 13.94
C ILE A 542 -22.73 -14.47 13.76
N SER A 543 -23.95 -13.97 13.55
CA SER A 543 -25.14 -14.81 13.43
C SER A 543 -26.14 -14.27 12.40
N GLN A 544 -26.83 -15.16 11.71
CA GLN A 544 -27.97 -14.87 10.85
C GLN A 544 -29.24 -14.72 11.68
N ASN A 545 -29.49 -15.62 12.62
CA ASN A 545 -30.64 -15.56 13.53
C ASN A 545 -30.22 -15.10 14.94
N ALA A 546 -31.17 -14.55 15.70
CA ALA A 546 -30.91 -14.19 17.09
C ALA A 546 -30.58 -15.43 17.93
N ARG A 547 -29.54 -15.35 18.76
CA ARG A 547 -29.05 -16.44 19.61
C ARG A 547 -28.34 -15.90 20.85
N THR A 548 -28.08 -16.77 21.81
CA THR A 548 -27.16 -16.48 22.92
C THR A 548 -25.87 -17.26 22.69
N LEU A 549 -24.76 -16.54 22.59
CA LEU A 549 -23.41 -17.11 22.63
C LEU A 549 -23.10 -17.58 24.04
N SER A 550 -22.63 -18.82 24.19
CA SER A 550 -22.21 -19.39 25.48
C SER A 550 -20.83 -20.03 25.36
N VAL A 551 -19.82 -19.43 26.01
CA VAL A 551 -18.42 -19.84 25.86
C VAL A 551 -17.79 -20.14 27.22
N PRO A 552 -17.47 -21.42 27.52
CA PRO A 552 -16.62 -21.76 28.65
C PRO A 552 -15.21 -21.20 28.42
N LEU A 553 -14.67 -20.48 29.41
CA LEU A 553 -13.38 -19.79 29.30
C LEU A 553 -12.21 -20.63 29.83
N SER A 554 -12.32 -21.96 29.80
CA SER A 554 -11.31 -22.88 30.35
C SER A 554 -9.96 -22.83 29.63
N PHE A 555 -9.90 -22.20 28.44
CA PHE A 555 -8.67 -21.95 27.69
C PHE A 555 -7.85 -20.76 28.24
N LEU A 556 -8.40 -19.97 29.16
CA LEU A 556 -7.65 -18.91 29.84
C LEU A 556 -6.60 -19.51 30.79
N GLY A 557 -5.47 -18.82 30.92
CA GLY A 557 -4.48 -19.13 31.96
C GLY A 557 -4.99 -18.76 33.37
N SER A 558 -4.21 -19.08 34.40
CA SER A 558 -4.54 -18.67 35.78
C SER A 558 -4.58 -17.15 35.95
N GLY A 559 -5.50 -16.65 36.77
CA GLY A 559 -5.60 -15.23 37.14
C GLY A 559 -6.98 -14.65 36.87
N ASN A 560 -7.10 -13.34 37.13
CA ASN A 560 -8.29 -12.56 36.85
C ASN A 560 -8.10 -11.82 35.52
N TYR A 561 -9.14 -11.83 34.69
CA TYR A 561 -9.20 -11.10 33.43
C TYR A 561 -10.45 -10.21 33.44
N THR A 562 -10.45 -9.23 32.56
CA THR A 562 -11.65 -8.46 32.21
C THR A 562 -12.05 -8.82 30.79
N ALA A 563 -13.29 -9.25 30.61
CA ALA A 563 -13.93 -9.37 29.31
C ALA A 563 -14.57 -8.03 28.94
N GLN A 564 -14.05 -7.37 27.91
CA GLN A 564 -14.56 -6.13 27.33
C GLN A 564 -15.39 -6.49 26.10
N ILE A 565 -16.71 -6.39 26.22
CA ILE A 565 -17.69 -6.98 25.30
C ILE A 565 -18.35 -5.87 24.50
N TYR A 566 -18.14 -5.87 23.19
CA TYR A 566 -18.81 -5.02 22.22
C TYR A 566 -19.86 -5.87 21.52
N LYS A 567 -21.14 -5.59 21.73
CA LYS A 567 -22.27 -6.43 21.27
C LYS A 567 -23.39 -5.59 20.69
N ASP A 568 -24.32 -6.24 20.01
CA ASP A 568 -25.50 -5.59 19.45
C ASP A 568 -26.22 -4.71 20.50
N GLY A 569 -26.40 -3.42 20.15
CA GLY A 569 -27.11 -2.45 20.97
C GLY A 569 -28.61 -2.49 20.75
N THR A 570 -29.27 -1.35 20.93
CA THR A 570 -30.73 -1.21 20.85
C THR A 570 -31.27 -1.32 19.43
N CYS A 571 -30.51 -0.87 18.42
CA CYS A 571 -30.84 -0.96 17.00
C CYS A 571 -29.61 -1.45 16.18
N PRO A 572 -29.75 -1.73 14.87
CA PRO A 572 -28.63 -2.22 14.05
C PRO A 572 -27.41 -1.30 14.01
N SER A 573 -27.59 0.00 14.19
CA SER A 573 -26.54 1.04 14.20
C SER A 573 -25.99 1.37 15.59
N ASP A 574 -26.22 0.49 16.57
CA ASP A 574 -25.82 0.67 17.96
C ASP A 574 -24.91 -0.48 18.42
N ILE A 575 -23.81 -0.12 19.08
CA ILE A 575 -22.87 -1.07 19.69
C ILE A 575 -22.92 -0.82 21.19
N ALA A 576 -23.50 -1.75 21.93
CA ALA A 576 -23.45 -1.75 23.38
C ALA A 576 -22.08 -2.24 23.87
N TYR A 577 -21.64 -1.67 24.99
CA TYR A 577 -20.39 -2.04 25.65
C TYR A 577 -20.61 -2.44 27.10
N GLU A 578 -19.97 -3.52 27.52
CA GLU A 578 -19.95 -3.96 28.92
C GLU A 578 -18.59 -4.54 29.31
N GLU A 579 -18.25 -4.47 30.59
CA GLU A 579 -17.07 -5.12 31.17
C GLU A 579 -17.47 -6.12 32.24
N LEU A 580 -16.90 -7.33 32.18
CA LEU A 580 -17.12 -8.38 33.16
C LEU A 580 -15.78 -8.92 33.68
N ALA A 581 -15.65 -9.05 35.00
CA ALA A 581 -14.54 -9.78 35.60
C ALA A 581 -14.73 -11.29 35.39
N VAL A 582 -13.73 -11.97 34.81
CA VAL A 582 -13.79 -13.40 34.45
C VAL A 582 -12.50 -14.14 34.83
N THR A 583 -12.61 -15.47 34.95
CA THR A 583 -11.49 -16.39 35.17
C THR A 583 -11.64 -17.61 34.25
N ALA A 584 -10.67 -18.53 34.28
CA ALA A 584 -10.78 -19.79 33.54
C ALA A 584 -11.96 -20.69 33.97
N ALA A 585 -12.57 -20.44 35.14
CA ALA A 585 -13.77 -21.14 35.60
C ALA A 585 -15.08 -20.48 35.13
N SER A 586 -15.02 -19.30 34.51
CA SER A 586 -16.18 -18.56 34.05
C SER A 586 -16.73 -19.15 32.73
N THR A 587 -18.04 -18.98 32.53
CA THR A 587 -18.69 -19.15 31.23
C THR A 587 -19.26 -17.79 30.83
N LEU A 588 -18.90 -17.33 29.65
CA LEU A 588 -19.39 -16.08 29.11
C LEU A 588 -20.71 -16.30 28.37
N SER A 589 -21.68 -15.42 28.61
CA SER A 589 -23.00 -15.45 27.96
C SER A 589 -23.29 -14.10 27.34
N VAL A 590 -23.49 -14.05 26.02
CA VAL A 590 -23.74 -12.79 25.28
C VAL A 590 -24.88 -13.00 24.30
N ASP A 591 -25.90 -12.15 24.37
CA ASP A 591 -26.99 -12.15 23.40
C ASP A 591 -26.54 -11.49 22.10
N ILE A 592 -26.86 -12.15 20.99
CA ILE A 592 -26.58 -11.72 19.62
C ILE A 592 -27.91 -11.59 18.89
N LYS A 593 -28.16 -10.44 18.26
CA LYS A 593 -29.38 -10.18 17.49
C LYS A 593 -29.31 -10.90 16.14
N ALA A 594 -30.47 -11.00 15.46
CA ALA A 594 -30.50 -11.46 14.08
C ALA A 594 -29.63 -10.55 13.20
N THR A 595 -28.91 -11.15 12.25
CA THR A 595 -27.86 -10.51 11.43
C THR A 595 -26.79 -9.75 12.25
N GLY A 596 -26.67 -10.09 13.53
CA GLY A 596 -25.85 -9.40 14.52
C GLY A 596 -24.50 -10.04 14.78
N GLY A 597 -23.82 -9.53 15.79
CA GLY A 597 -22.54 -10.07 16.24
C GLY A 597 -22.03 -9.48 17.55
N ALA A 598 -20.90 -10.01 18.00
CA ALA A 598 -20.17 -9.53 19.17
C ALA A 598 -18.66 -9.69 18.99
N THR A 599 -17.89 -8.74 19.52
CA THR A 599 -16.43 -8.83 19.66
C THR A 599 -16.03 -8.63 21.11
N ILE A 600 -15.22 -9.53 21.63
CA ILE A 600 -14.91 -9.58 23.06
C ILE A 600 -13.40 -9.67 23.22
N ARG A 601 -12.81 -8.69 23.89
CA ARG A 601 -11.40 -8.76 24.31
C ARG A 601 -11.33 -9.20 25.77
N ILE A 602 -10.65 -10.29 26.04
CA ILE A 602 -10.38 -10.80 27.38
C ILE A 602 -8.91 -10.56 27.70
N SER A 603 -8.64 -9.70 28.66
CA SER A 603 -7.27 -9.26 29.00
C SER A 603 -7.10 -9.05 30.50
N GLN A 604 -5.88 -9.25 30.99
CA GLN A 604 -5.47 -8.82 32.35
C GLN A 604 -5.15 -7.32 32.40
N THR A 605 -5.00 -6.70 31.23
CA THR A 605 -4.76 -5.26 31.04
C THR A 605 -5.89 -4.70 30.17
N PRO A 606 -7.09 -4.48 30.75
CA PRO A 606 -8.22 -3.93 30.01
C PRO A 606 -7.91 -2.55 29.45
N ILE A 607 -8.47 -2.26 28.28
CA ILE A 607 -8.40 -0.93 27.68
C ILE A 607 -9.32 -0.01 28.45
N ASN A 608 -8.89 1.21 28.80
CA ASN A 608 -9.82 2.19 29.33
C ASN A 608 -10.81 2.62 28.23
N GLN A 609 -12.09 2.30 28.40
CA GLN A 609 -13.15 2.69 27.46
C GLN A 609 -13.77 4.03 27.90
N PRO A 610 -13.63 5.11 27.12
CA PRO A 610 -14.31 6.37 27.36
C PRO A 610 -15.82 6.15 27.42
N ALA A 611 -16.51 6.97 28.23
CA ALA A 611 -17.96 6.91 28.30
C ALA A 611 -18.57 7.42 26.97
N HIS A 612 -19.28 6.54 26.27
CA HIS A 612 -20.21 6.89 25.20
C HIS A 612 -21.61 6.86 25.79
N ARG A 613 -22.27 8.02 25.86
CA ARG A 613 -23.58 8.17 26.51
C ARG A 613 -24.64 8.49 25.47
N VAL A 614 -25.60 7.58 25.32
CA VAL A 614 -26.70 7.70 24.36
C VAL A 614 -27.92 8.30 25.05
N TYR A 615 -28.59 9.24 24.38
CA TYR A 615 -29.81 9.90 24.84
C TYR A 615 -30.86 9.91 23.72
N GLU A 616 -31.99 9.24 23.97
CA GLU A 616 -33.12 9.19 23.06
C GLU A 616 -33.80 10.57 22.92
N ALA A 617 -34.05 11.00 21.68
CA ALA A 617 -34.62 12.32 21.43
C ALA A 617 -36.10 12.38 21.85
N GLU A 618 -36.84 11.27 21.75
CA GLU A 618 -38.25 11.19 22.16
C GLU A 618 -38.44 11.28 23.68
N ASN A 619 -37.38 11.10 24.47
CA ASN A 619 -37.38 11.36 25.91
C ASN A 619 -37.13 12.85 26.25
N GLY A 620 -36.78 13.67 25.25
CA GLY A 620 -36.60 15.11 25.40
C GLY A 620 -37.91 15.88 25.66
N THR A 621 -37.76 17.06 26.25
CA THR A 621 -38.86 18.04 26.41
C THR A 621 -39.19 18.66 25.06
N LYS A 622 -40.43 18.52 24.60
CA LYS A 622 -40.90 18.99 23.29
C LYS A 622 -41.61 20.34 23.43
N SER A 623 -41.41 21.23 22.47
CA SER A 623 -42.10 22.50 22.35
C SER A 623 -42.76 22.61 20.97
N GLY A 624 -44.00 23.12 20.93
CA GLY A 624 -44.76 23.31 19.69
C GLY A 624 -45.34 21.99 19.14
N GLY A 625 -45.30 21.84 17.82
CA GLY A 625 -45.95 20.76 17.06
C GLY A 625 -45.13 19.47 16.86
N ILE A 626 -44.06 19.23 17.64
CA ILE A 626 -43.25 18.01 17.51
C ILE A 626 -44.07 16.76 17.83
N THR A 627 -43.91 15.72 17.02
CA THR A 627 -44.49 14.40 17.26
C THR A 627 -43.40 13.38 17.62
N THR A 628 -43.80 12.31 18.29
CA THR A 628 -43.01 11.09 18.38
C THR A 628 -43.58 10.10 17.37
N GLU A 629 -42.77 9.76 16.38
CA GLU A 629 -43.09 8.81 15.34
C GLU A 629 -42.60 7.41 15.72
N ASN A 630 -43.31 6.37 15.28
CA ASN A 630 -42.87 5.00 15.46
C ASN A 630 -42.00 4.57 14.27
N ASP A 631 -40.91 3.88 14.55
CA ASP A 631 -40.09 3.24 13.55
C ASP A 631 -40.60 1.83 13.24
N ASN A 632 -41.21 1.68 12.06
CA ASN A 632 -41.71 0.38 11.60
C ASN A 632 -40.64 -0.51 10.94
N LEU A 633 -39.45 0.03 10.65
CA LEU A 633 -38.34 -0.70 10.00
C LEU A 633 -37.28 -1.17 11.00
N GLY A 634 -37.24 -0.60 12.21
CA GLY A 634 -36.39 -1.04 13.32
C GLY A 634 -34.93 -0.55 13.25
N ASN A 635 -34.66 0.54 12.54
CA ASN A 635 -33.33 1.15 12.43
C ASN A 635 -33.04 2.18 13.53
N CYS A 636 -34.06 2.77 14.15
CA CYS A 636 -33.99 3.75 15.23
C CYS A 636 -33.84 3.06 16.59
N SER A 637 -33.07 3.65 17.50
CA SER A 637 -33.06 3.21 18.89
C SER A 637 -34.43 3.45 19.53
N GLY A 638 -34.77 2.65 20.55
CA GLY A 638 -36.09 2.73 21.19
C GLY A 638 -37.31 2.42 20.28
N GLY A 639 -37.12 2.16 18.98
CA GLY A 639 -38.18 1.96 17.99
C GLY A 639 -38.96 3.23 17.66
N LYS A 640 -38.40 4.41 17.95
CA LYS A 640 -39.08 5.71 17.80
C LYS A 640 -38.10 6.79 17.38
N PHE A 641 -38.62 7.89 16.86
CA PHE A 641 -37.86 9.11 16.62
C PHE A 641 -38.78 10.33 16.77
N ILE A 642 -38.22 11.52 16.85
CA ILE A 642 -39.01 12.76 16.83
C ILE A 642 -39.15 13.32 15.42
N GLY A 643 -40.37 13.75 15.08
CA GLY A 643 -40.71 14.35 13.80
C GLY A 643 -41.15 15.82 13.92
N PHE A 644 -41.24 16.51 12.78
CA PHE A 644 -41.74 17.89 12.68
C PHE A 644 -40.95 18.93 13.52
N LEU A 645 -39.65 18.69 13.69
CA LEU A 645 -38.72 19.67 14.24
C LEU A 645 -38.61 20.89 13.30
N GLY A 646 -38.39 22.09 13.85
CA GLY A 646 -38.28 23.32 13.07
C GLY A 646 -39.55 24.16 13.02
N ASN A 647 -39.55 25.25 12.25
CA ASN A 647 -40.60 26.28 12.24
C ASN A 647 -40.95 26.79 13.66
N GLY A 648 -39.94 26.96 14.52
CA GLY A 648 -40.09 27.35 15.92
C GLY A 648 -40.38 26.19 16.89
N ASN A 649 -40.60 24.96 16.39
CA ASN A 649 -40.71 23.76 17.22
C ASN A 649 -39.31 23.28 17.64
N THR A 650 -39.15 22.88 18.91
CA THR A 650 -37.86 22.47 19.48
C THR A 650 -37.98 21.22 20.34
N VAL A 651 -36.90 20.45 20.40
CA VAL A 651 -36.70 19.40 21.41
C VAL A 651 -35.51 19.76 22.27
N THR A 652 -35.63 19.57 23.59
CA THR A 652 -34.53 19.74 24.54
C THR A 652 -34.24 18.43 25.25
N ILE A 653 -33.06 17.87 25.01
CA ILE A 653 -32.55 16.70 25.71
C ILE A 653 -31.95 17.18 27.03
N ASN A 654 -32.49 16.68 28.14
CA ASN A 654 -32.09 17.07 29.49
C ASN A 654 -31.16 16.03 30.12
N ASN A 655 -30.44 16.45 31.17
CA ASN A 655 -29.54 15.58 31.94
C ASN A 655 -28.44 14.94 31.08
N VAL A 656 -27.94 15.68 30.10
CA VAL A 656 -26.76 15.28 29.33
C VAL A 656 -25.55 15.41 30.25
N ILE A 657 -24.91 14.29 30.58
CA ILE A 657 -23.87 14.24 31.62
C ILE A 657 -22.50 14.35 30.97
N ALA A 658 -21.73 15.34 31.39
CA ALA A 658 -20.32 15.46 31.09
C ALA A 658 -19.51 15.27 32.38
N GLU A 659 -18.57 14.32 32.37
CA GLU A 659 -17.74 14.03 33.55
C GLU A 659 -16.84 15.20 33.93
N ASN A 660 -16.37 15.95 32.92
CA ASN A 660 -15.55 17.14 33.08
C ASN A 660 -16.12 18.26 32.20
N ALA A 661 -15.82 19.51 32.52
CA ALA A 661 -16.11 20.60 31.59
C ALA A 661 -15.14 20.51 30.40
N GLY A 662 -15.62 20.76 29.18
CA GLY A 662 -14.78 20.74 27.99
C GLY A 662 -15.55 20.45 26.71
N LYS A 663 -14.80 20.19 25.63
CA LYS A 663 -15.36 19.76 24.35
C LYS A 663 -15.72 18.27 24.36
N TYR A 664 -16.91 17.99 23.86
CA TYR A 664 -17.44 16.65 23.65
C TYR A 664 -17.83 16.50 22.19
N ASN A 665 -17.63 15.29 21.67
CA ASN A 665 -18.23 14.89 20.42
C ASN A 665 -19.72 14.62 20.68
N LEU A 666 -20.57 15.26 19.90
CA LEU A 666 -22.01 15.04 19.86
C LEU A 666 -22.33 14.43 18.50
N THR A 667 -22.53 13.11 18.48
CA THR A 667 -22.99 12.39 17.29
C THR A 667 -24.51 12.40 17.28
N LEU A 668 -25.10 13.00 16.25
CA LEU A 668 -26.54 12.97 16.02
C LEU A 668 -26.86 11.82 15.08
N TYR A 669 -27.84 11.01 15.47
CA TYR A 669 -28.51 10.06 14.59
C TYR A 669 -29.81 10.72 14.13
N TYR A 670 -29.86 11.08 12.86
CA TYR A 670 -30.89 11.94 12.31
C TYR A 670 -31.49 11.35 11.04
N ILE A 671 -32.67 11.85 10.68
CA ILE A 671 -33.44 11.39 9.53
C ILE A 671 -33.87 12.63 8.74
N THR A 672 -33.57 12.66 7.44
CA THR A 672 -34.08 13.69 6.56
C THR A 672 -34.02 13.27 5.09
N GLN A 673 -35.04 13.67 4.32
CA GLN A 673 -35.09 13.41 2.88
C GLN A 673 -34.19 14.39 2.12
N ASP A 674 -34.25 15.67 2.46
CA ASP A 674 -33.53 16.72 1.77
C ASP A 674 -32.49 17.34 2.71
N GLU A 675 -31.61 18.14 2.15
CA GLU A 675 -30.70 18.95 2.96
C GLU A 675 -31.47 19.88 3.92
N ARG A 676 -31.11 19.87 5.22
CA ARG A 676 -31.76 20.67 6.26
C ARG A 676 -30.76 21.36 7.17
N ASN A 677 -31.13 22.55 7.64
CA ASN A 677 -30.42 23.24 8.71
C ASN A 677 -31.13 22.96 10.04
N THR A 678 -30.36 22.61 11.07
CA THR A 678 -30.84 22.47 12.45
C THR A 678 -29.81 23.12 13.37
N TYR A 679 -30.27 23.98 14.27
CA TYR A 679 -29.40 24.56 15.28
C TYR A 679 -29.24 23.63 16.47
N ILE A 680 -28.10 23.74 17.14
CA ILE A 680 -27.81 23.09 18.43
C ILE A 680 -27.49 24.20 19.43
N ARG A 681 -28.16 24.15 20.59
CA ARG A 681 -28.02 25.14 21.66
C ARG A 681 -27.78 24.43 22.98
N VAL A 682 -26.60 24.62 23.57
CA VAL A 682 -26.21 24.02 24.84
C VAL A 682 -26.49 24.97 26.00
N ASN A 683 -27.12 24.49 27.07
CA ASN A 683 -27.36 25.23 28.33
C ASN A 683 -27.97 26.63 28.15
N GLY A 684 -28.82 26.80 27.13
CA GLY A 684 -29.43 28.11 26.83
C GLY A 684 -28.47 29.15 26.24
N GLY A 685 -27.27 28.76 25.79
CA GLY A 685 -26.30 29.62 25.10
C GLY A 685 -26.70 29.99 23.68
N ASP A 686 -25.74 30.19 22.79
CA ASP A 686 -25.99 30.56 21.40
C ASP A 686 -26.53 29.39 20.56
N LYS A 687 -27.32 29.72 19.53
CA LYS A 687 -27.80 28.76 18.54
C LYS A 687 -26.76 28.59 17.44
N ASN A 688 -26.09 27.43 17.41
CA ASN A 688 -25.12 27.10 16.36
C ASN A 688 -25.81 26.31 15.26
N ILE A 689 -25.86 26.85 14.04
CA ILE A 689 -26.58 26.25 12.91
C ILE A 689 -25.69 25.24 12.20
N PHE A 690 -26.15 23.99 12.09
CA PHE A 690 -25.48 22.95 11.33
C PHE A 690 -26.34 22.51 10.15
N LYS A 691 -25.64 22.19 9.06
CA LYS A 691 -26.21 21.66 7.83
C LYS A 691 -26.18 20.14 7.86
N PHE A 692 -27.29 19.49 7.52
CA PHE A 692 -27.44 18.04 7.51
C PHE A 692 -27.85 17.58 6.11
N ASN A 693 -27.22 16.51 5.64
CA ASN A 693 -27.47 15.97 4.31
C ASN A 693 -28.65 15.01 4.36
N GLY A 694 -29.53 15.06 3.37
CA GLY A 694 -30.62 14.11 3.20
C GLY A 694 -30.28 13.02 2.19
N ASN A 695 -31.01 11.90 2.26
CA ASN A 695 -30.79 10.77 1.37
C ASN A 695 -31.55 10.85 0.03
N GLY A 696 -32.36 11.89 -0.17
CA GLY A 696 -33.16 12.16 -1.35
C GLY A 696 -34.51 11.43 -1.43
N TYR A 697 -34.82 10.49 -0.51
CA TYR A 697 -35.95 9.56 -0.71
C TYR A 697 -36.90 9.33 0.46
N SER A 698 -36.50 9.52 1.73
CA SER A 698 -37.40 9.20 2.88
C SER A 698 -37.27 10.15 4.08
N TRP A 699 -38.40 10.31 4.79
CA TRP A 699 -38.50 10.99 6.10
C TRP A 699 -38.61 10.00 7.26
N ASN A 700 -38.38 8.71 6.99
CA ASN A 700 -38.45 7.62 7.96
C ASN A 700 -37.07 7.00 8.20
N SER A 701 -37.00 5.97 9.03
CA SER A 701 -35.77 5.36 9.55
C SER A 701 -34.89 4.65 8.51
N ASP A 702 -35.36 4.44 7.28
CA ASP A 702 -34.54 4.05 6.12
C ASP A 702 -33.67 5.20 5.58
N ALA A 703 -33.88 6.42 6.07
CA ALA A 703 -33.03 7.59 5.86
C ALA A 703 -32.16 7.93 7.08
N LEU A 704 -31.97 6.99 8.00
CA LEU A 704 -31.10 7.21 9.15
C LEU A 704 -29.67 7.54 8.69
N ALA A 705 -29.15 8.65 9.21
CA ALA A 705 -27.82 9.15 8.95
C ALA A 705 -27.16 9.62 10.24
N ILE A 706 -25.84 9.72 10.22
CA ILE A 706 -25.05 10.22 11.34
C ILE A 706 -24.30 11.49 11.00
N LYS A 707 -24.17 12.37 11.99
CA LYS A 707 -23.26 13.50 11.92
C LYS A 707 -22.70 13.81 13.29
N THR A 708 -21.38 13.87 13.38
CA THR A 708 -20.69 14.31 14.59
C THR A 708 -20.34 15.78 14.50
N VAL A 709 -20.62 16.51 15.58
CA VAL A 709 -20.19 17.89 15.80
C VAL A 709 -19.53 18.00 17.17
N GLN A 710 -18.78 19.06 17.42
CA GLN A 710 -18.23 19.33 18.75
C GLN A 710 -19.14 20.31 19.50
N VAL A 711 -19.32 20.07 20.79
CA VAL A 711 -20.05 20.96 21.70
C VAL A 711 -19.28 21.15 23.00
N SER A 712 -19.37 22.33 23.61
CA SER A 712 -18.81 22.59 24.94
C SER A 712 -19.84 22.27 26.02
N LEU A 713 -19.53 21.31 26.88
CA LEU A 713 -20.37 20.93 28.02
C LEU A 713 -19.73 21.40 29.32
N ALA A 714 -20.56 21.82 30.27
CA ALA A 714 -20.14 22.05 31.65
C ALA A 714 -20.05 20.70 32.39
N ALA A 715 -19.19 20.61 33.42
CA ALA A 715 -19.13 19.42 34.26
C ALA A 715 -20.50 19.17 34.94
N GLY A 716 -20.95 17.93 34.95
CA GLY A 716 -22.25 17.52 35.47
C GLY A 716 -23.36 17.56 34.41
N ASN A 717 -24.54 18.05 34.81
CA ASN A 717 -25.74 18.03 33.96
C ASN A 717 -25.76 19.21 32.97
N ASN A 718 -26.11 18.91 31.73
CA ASN A 718 -26.30 19.86 30.66
C ASN A 718 -27.67 19.65 29.99
N THR A 719 -28.13 20.68 29.26
CA THR A 719 -29.25 20.59 28.34
C THR A 719 -28.77 20.89 26.92
N ILE A 720 -29.33 20.17 25.95
CA ILE A 720 -29.05 20.40 24.52
C ILE A 720 -30.39 20.53 23.79
N GLU A 721 -30.65 21.72 23.27
CA GLU A 721 -31.83 22.05 22.48
C GLU A 721 -31.52 21.99 20.98
N PHE A 722 -32.42 21.38 20.22
CA PHE A 722 -32.39 21.29 18.77
C PHE A 722 -33.63 21.99 18.19
N GLY A 723 -33.48 22.66 17.04
CA GLY A 723 -34.59 23.31 16.36
C GLY A 723 -34.19 24.02 15.07
N ASN A 724 -35.16 24.71 14.47
CA ASN A 724 -34.95 25.66 13.38
C ASN A 724 -36.07 26.72 13.49
N ASP A 725 -35.70 28.00 13.48
CA ASP A 725 -36.65 29.07 13.77
C ASP A 725 -37.60 29.38 12.60
N THR A 726 -37.16 29.15 11.36
CA THR A 726 -37.85 29.66 10.15
C THR A 726 -38.18 28.59 9.10
N ASP A 727 -37.63 27.39 9.23
CA ASP A 727 -37.87 26.28 8.30
C ASP A 727 -37.91 24.94 9.07
N ASN A 728 -38.27 23.85 8.38
CA ASN A 728 -38.20 22.51 8.94
C ASN A 728 -36.75 22.12 9.27
N GLY A 729 -36.56 21.45 10.41
CA GLY A 729 -35.33 20.81 10.81
C GLY A 729 -35.30 19.33 10.41
N ILE A 730 -34.27 18.63 10.88
CA ILE A 730 -34.16 17.17 10.77
C ILE A 730 -35.07 16.45 11.76
N ASN A 731 -35.47 15.22 11.44
CA ASN A 731 -35.99 14.30 12.44
C ASN A 731 -34.79 13.73 13.23
N ILE A 732 -34.97 13.43 14.52
CA ILE A 732 -33.88 12.96 15.39
C ILE A 732 -34.29 11.65 16.05
N ASP A 733 -33.45 10.63 15.93
CA ASP A 733 -33.53 9.37 16.66
C ASP A 733 -32.92 9.57 18.05
N ARG A 734 -31.58 9.68 18.11
CA ARG A 734 -30.84 9.87 19.35
C ARG A 734 -29.64 10.79 19.17
N ILE A 735 -29.06 11.17 20.30
CA ILE A 735 -27.71 11.72 20.34
C ILE A 735 -26.79 10.81 21.14
N GLU A 736 -25.52 10.81 20.77
CA GLU A 736 -24.46 10.18 21.53
C GLU A 736 -23.41 11.23 21.90
N VAL A 737 -23.04 11.24 23.18
CA VAL A 737 -22.03 12.15 23.73
C VAL A 737 -20.83 11.34 24.16
N SER A 738 -19.66 11.66 23.59
CA SER A 738 -18.38 11.05 23.94
C SER A 738 -17.30 12.12 24.15
N PRO A 739 -16.31 11.90 25.03
CA PRO A 739 -15.21 12.83 25.20
C PRO A 739 -14.51 13.09 23.86
N SER A 740 -14.30 14.36 23.53
CA SER A 740 -13.48 14.72 22.37
C SER A 740 -12.01 14.56 22.76
N GLY A 741 -11.51 13.32 22.71
CA GLY A 741 -10.12 13.00 23.03
C GLY A 741 -9.10 13.48 21.99
N ASP A 742 -9.51 14.29 21.01
CA ASP A 742 -8.74 14.56 19.79
C ASP A 742 -8.05 15.94 19.81
N TYR A 743 -6.79 15.88 20.23
CA TYR A 743 -5.59 16.67 19.87
C TYR A 743 -5.78 17.88 18.93
N LYS A 744 -5.39 19.06 19.43
CA LYS A 744 -5.07 20.32 18.73
C LYS A 744 -5.07 20.22 17.19
N ASP A 745 -6.23 20.44 16.59
CA ASP A 745 -6.45 20.39 15.14
C ASP A 745 -5.81 21.64 14.50
N VAL A 746 -4.50 21.58 14.19
CA VAL A 746 -3.76 22.68 13.55
C VAL A 746 -3.32 22.23 12.17
N LYS A 747 -3.91 22.83 11.12
CA LYS A 747 -3.45 22.67 9.75
C LYS A 747 -2.25 23.55 9.46
N LEU A 748 -1.32 23.07 8.63
CA LEU A 748 -0.08 23.74 8.26
C LEU A 748 0.05 23.81 6.73
N SER A 749 0.50 24.95 6.22
CA SER A 749 0.97 25.07 4.82
C SER A 749 2.20 25.97 4.73
N ILE A 750 3.15 25.65 3.85
CA ILE A 750 4.36 26.47 3.61
C ILE A 750 4.01 27.61 2.64
N THR A 751 4.55 28.80 2.89
CA THR A 751 4.29 29.99 2.05
C THR A 751 5.58 30.74 1.69
N GLY A 752 5.55 31.46 0.57
CA GLY A 752 6.59 32.45 0.21
C GLY A 752 7.88 31.90 -0.40
N LEU A 753 8.05 30.59 -0.52
CA LEU A 753 9.22 29.98 -1.17
C LEU A 753 8.93 29.69 -2.65
N GLN A 754 9.74 30.26 -3.55
CA GLN A 754 9.61 30.13 -5.00
C GLN A 754 10.99 30.14 -5.66
N ASN A 755 11.06 29.70 -6.93
CA ASN A 755 12.31 29.70 -7.70
C ASN A 755 12.87 31.14 -7.85
N GLY A 756 14.16 31.34 -7.58
CA GLY A 756 14.80 32.67 -7.68
C GLY A 756 16.31 32.65 -7.84
N SER A 757 16.91 33.76 -8.27
CA SER A 757 18.38 33.93 -8.40
C SER A 757 19.05 34.81 -7.33
N GLY A 758 18.26 35.27 -6.36
CA GLY A 758 18.72 36.18 -5.30
C GLY A 758 18.55 35.61 -3.91
N LEU A 759 18.50 34.28 -3.78
CA LEU A 759 18.36 33.64 -2.47
C LEU A 759 19.67 33.78 -1.71
N THR A 760 19.55 34.13 -0.44
CA THR A 760 20.67 34.48 0.42
C THR A 760 20.93 33.39 1.46
N ASN A 761 21.94 33.60 2.29
CA ASN A 761 22.21 32.71 3.42
C ASN A 761 21.28 32.97 4.62
N SER A 762 20.22 33.76 4.44
CA SER A 762 19.35 34.25 5.50
C SER A 762 17.90 34.42 5.02
N GLU A 763 17.34 33.35 4.47
CA GLU A 763 15.96 33.35 3.97
C GLU A 763 14.94 33.00 5.08
N PRO A 764 13.82 33.74 5.16
CA PRO A 764 12.76 33.43 6.11
C PRO A 764 11.97 32.20 5.65
N ILE A 765 11.79 31.23 6.55
CA ILE A 765 10.86 30.13 6.34
C ILE A 765 9.52 30.53 6.95
N LYS A 766 8.46 30.50 6.13
CA LYS A 766 7.12 30.92 6.52
C LYS A 766 6.13 29.78 6.36
N ILE A 767 5.30 29.63 7.36
CA ILE A 767 4.17 28.70 7.36
C ILE A 767 2.89 29.46 7.70
N LYS A 768 1.77 28.92 7.27
CA LYS A 768 0.44 29.35 7.64
C LYS A 768 -0.18 28.23 8.47
N LEU A 769 -0.60 28.58 9.68
CA LEU A 769 -1.17 27.66 10.65
C LEU A 769 -2.65 28.00 10.84
N THR A 770 -3.53 27.03 10.66
CA THR A 770 -4.97 27.18 10.89
C THR A 770 -5.36 26.34 12.08
N ASN A 771 -5.71 26.99 13.18
CA ASN A 771 -6.36 26.30 14.29
C ASN A 771 -7.81 25.98 13.89
N GLN A 772 -8.09 24.73 13.61
CA GLN A 772 -9.42 24.22 13.27
C GLN A 772 -10.27 23.93 14.51
N SER A 773 -9.70 24.03 15.71
CA SER A 773 -10.46 23.91 16.95
C SER A 773 -11.19 25.20 17.30
N GLU A 774 -12.25 25.06 18.09
CA GLU A 774 -13.03 26.18 18.62
C GLU A 774 -12.45 26.78 19.92
N GLU A 775 -11.24 26.38 20.31
CA GLU A 775 -10.54 26.91 21.49
C GLU A 775 -9.19 27.52 21.10
N GLN A 776 -8.71 28.47 21.90
CA GLN A 776 -7.35 28.98 21.71
C GLN A 776 -6.34 27.89 22.04
N LEU A 777 -5.53 27.53 21.06
CA LEU A 777 -4.40 26.64 21.26
C LEU A 777 -3.21 27.44 21.76
N SER A 778 -2.51 26.93 22.77
CA SER A 778 -1.29 27.54 23.29
C SER A 778 -0.11 26.58 23.18
N ASN A 779 1.10 27.13 23.05
CA ASN A 779 2.35 26.39 22.90
C ASN A 779 2.28 25.33 21.79
N VAL A 780 1.92 25.75 20.58
CA VAL A 780 1.89 24.85 19.42
C VAL A 780 3.33 24.70 18.91
N SER A 781 3.94 23.53 19.09
CA SER A 781 5.28 23.29 18.57
C SER A 781 5.22 23.12 17.06
N VAL A 782 6.15 23.77 16.36
CA VAL A 782 6.29 23.68 14.90
C VAL A 782 7.75 23.49 14.54
N SER A 783 8.02 22.87 13.41
CA SER A 783 9.39 22.68 12.93
C SER A 783 9.49 22.85 11.43
N TYR A 784 10.71 23.09 10.93
CA TYR A 784 11.04 22.94 9.53
C TYR A 784 12.40 22.26 9.34
N LYS A 785 12.60 21.69 8.15
CA LYS A 785 13.86 21.10 7.71
C LYS A 785 14.12 21.43 6.24
N ILE A 786 15.38 21.67 5.89
CA ILE A 786 15.83 21.92 4.52
C ILE A 786 16.66 20.72 4.05
N ASN A 787 16.26 20.07 2.96
CA ASN A 787 16.86 18.84 2.44
C ASN A 787 17.03 17.81 3.57
N ASP A 788 18.24 17.30 3.81
CA ASP A 788 18.54 16.33 4.88
C ASP A 788 19.16 16.96 6.14
N ASN A 789 19.10 18.29 6.28
CA ASN A 789 19.72 19.01 7.41
C ASN A 789 19.02 18.75 8.74
N ALA A 790 19.62 19.21 9.84
CA ALA A 790 19.00 19.13 11.16
C ALA A 790 17.67 19.93 11.19
N MET A 791 16.67 19.38 11.89
CA MET A 791 15.37 20.02 12.06
C MET A 791 15.48 21.23 12.98
N VAL A 792 14.83 22.32 12.61
CA VAL A 792 14.66 23.53 13.42
C VAL A 792 13.29 23.48 14.04
N THR A 793 13.19 23.59 15.36
CA THR A 793 11.93 23.51 16.11
C THR A 793 11.69 24.78 16.91
N GLU A 794 10.50 25.34 16.78
CA GLU A 794 10.03 26.52 17.51
C GLU A 794 8.65 26.27 18.13
N VAL A 795 8.17 27.23 18.91
CA VAL A 795 6.86 27.16 19.57
C VAL A 795 6.08 28.42 19.25
N VAL A 796 4.89 28.24 18.69
CA VAL A 796 3.90 29.28 18.51
C VAL A 796 3.15 29.48 19.83
N PRO A 797 3.22 30.67 20.46
CA PRO A 797 2.67 30.89 21.79
C PRO A 797 1.18 30.63 21.88
N SER A 798 0.41 31.13 20.90
CA SER A 798 -1.01 30.84 20.78
C SER A 798 -1.56 31.02 19.37
N ILE A 799 -2.64 30.32 19.08
CA ILE A 799 -3.47 30.46 17.88
C ILE A 799 -4.92 30.50 18.35
N ALA A 800 -5.63 31.59 18.07
CA ALA A 800 -7.04 31.72 18.46
C ALA A 800 -7.91 30.65 17.78
N ALA A 801 -9.06 30.36 18.37
CA ALA A 801 -10.06 29.43 17.81
C ALA A 801 -10.42 29.80 16.36
N GLY A 802 -10.43 28.83 15.45
CA GLY A 802 -10.74 29.04 14.03
C GLY A 802 -9.75 29.93 13.27
N ALA A 803 -8.72 30.45 13.92
CA ALA A 803 -7.86 31.47 13.33
C ALA A 803 -6.77 30.84 12.46
N THR A 804 -6.50 31.54 11.36
CA THR A 804 -5.32 31.31 10.53
C THR A 804 -4.29 32.37 10.84
N ILE A 805 -3.07 31.95 11.19
CA ILE A 805 -1.94 32.85 11.40
C ILE A 805 -0.83 32.53 10.41
N ASP A 806 -0.12 33.56 9.97
CA ASP A 806 1.16 33.39 9.29
C ASP A 806 2.26 33.41 10.36
N TYR A 807 3.07 32.34 10.40
CA TYR A 807 4.19 32.20 11.30
C TYR A 807 5.49 32.18 10.49
N THR A 808 6.45 33.01 10.89
CA THR A 808 7.81 33.02 10.32
C THR A 808 8.76 32.49 11.36
N PHE A 809 9.49 31.42 11.03
CA PHE A 809 10.51 30.89 11.94
C PHE A 809 11.58 31.95 12.21
N THR A 810 11.99 32.05 13.47
CA THR A 810 13.05 32.97 13.90
C THR A 810 14.40 32.57 13.33
N GLN A 811 14.69 31.28 13.29
CA GLN A 811 15.86 30.76 12.60
C GLN A 811 15.59 30.75 11.09
N LYS A 812 16.48 31.42 10.37
CA LYS A 812 16.44 31.55 8.91
C LYS A 812 17.23 30.41 8.26
N ALA A 813 16.87 30.07 7.03
CA ALA A 813 17.58 29.07 6.24
C ALA A 813 18.67 29.70 5.38
N ASP A 814 19.82 29.03 5.30
CA ASP A 814 20.81 29.33 4.26
C ASP A 814 20.38 28.65 2.96
N LEU A 815 19.92 29.47 2.01
CA LEU A 815 19.53 29.05 0.68
C LEU A 815 20.45 29.66 -0.39
N SER A 816 21.63 30.17 0.01
CA SER A 816 22.55 30.91 -0.86
C SER A 816 23.26 30.03 -1.89
N ALA A 817 23.36 28.72 -1.63
CA ALA A 817 23.90 27.81 -2.61
C ALA A 817 22.92 27.65 -3.78
N ILE A 818 23.46 27.64 -4.99
CA ILE A 818 22.70 27.32 -6.19
C ILE A 818 22.35 25.84 -6.12
N ALA A 819 21.09 25.52 -5.84
CA ALA A 819 20.62 24.17 -5.61
C ALA A 819 19.11 24.05 -5.77
N VAL A 820 18.63 22.80 -5.83
CA VAL A 820 17.23 22.47 -5.55
C VAL A 820 17.07 22.23 -4.05
N TYR A 821 16.14 22.96 -3.44
CA TYR A 821 15.82 22.84 -2.02
C TYR A 821 14.46 22.16 -1.85
N ASN A 822 14.42 21.18 -0.94
CA ASN A 822 13.20 20.59 -0.42
C ASN A 822 13.00 21.12 1.00
N VAL A 823 11.86 21.74 1.26
CA VAL A 823 11.54 22.28 2.58
C VAL A 823 10.34 21.52 3.11
N GLU A 824 10.51 20.93 4.27
CA GLU A 824 9.49 20.24 5.05
C GLU A 824 9.16 21.11 6.26
N ALA A 825 7.88 21.27 6.58
CA ALA A 825 7.46 21.94 7.80
C ALA A 825 6.30 21.21 8.47
N ALA A 826 6.29 21.19 9.80
CA ALA A 826 5.48 20.30 10.61
C ALA A 826 4.95 20.98 11.88
N VAL A 827 3.77 20.53 12.36
CA VAL A 827 3.27 20.78 13.72
C VAL A 827 3.70 19.60 14.60
N ASN A 828 4.50 19.80 15.64
CA ASN A 828 4.98 18.69 16.48
C ASN A 828 4.00 18.39 17.62
N ILE A 829 3.57 17.13 17.74
CA ILE A 829 2.68 16.66 18.81
C ILE A 829 3.49 16.07 19.97
N ASP A 830 4.54 15.31 19.69
CA ASP A 830 5.47 14.77 20.68
C ASP A 830 6.91 14.85 20.17
N LEU A 831 7.68 15.77 20.76
CA LEU A 831 9.08 16.03 20.41
C LEU A 831 10.02 14.89 20.84
N THR A 832 9.64 14.08 21.82
CA THR A 832 10.50 13.00 22.37
C THR A 832 10.49 11.79 21.44
N ASN A 833 9.36 11.56 20.77
CA ASN A 833 9.15 10.45 19.84
C ASN A 833 9.10 10.88 18.37
N ASN A 834 9.39 12.16 18.09
CA ASN A 834 9.36 12.78 16.76
C ASN A 834 8.02 12.59 16.03
N ILE A 835 6.91 12.77 16.76
CA ILE A 835 5.56 12.57 16.26
C ILE A 835 4.99 13.91 15.79
N VAL A 836 4.57 13.94 14.53
CA VAL A 836 4.04 15.13 13.85
C VAL A 836 2.49 15.11 13.80
N GLY A 837 1.87 16.28 13.82
CA GLY A 837 0.42 16.53 13.77
C GLY A 837 -0.11 16.84 12.38
N ASP A 838 0.38 17.89 11.74
CA ASP A 838 0.15 18.16 10.31
C ASP A 838 1.47 18.61 9.68
N MET A 839 1.65 18.41 8.38
CA MET A 839 2.90 18.66 7.67
C MET A 839 2.67 19.05 6.21
N ASP A 840 3.55 19.92 5.71
CA ASP A 840 3.56 20.35 4.32
C ASP A 840 4.99 20.35 3.75
N PHE A 841 5.10 20.29 2.42
CA PHE A 841 6.36 20.22 1.69
C PHE A 841 6.36 21.16 0.48
N VAL A 842 7.51 21.80 0.21
CA VAL A 842 7.73 22.56 -1.02
C VAL A 842 9.11 22.28 -1.61
N THR A 843 9.17 22.11 -2.94
CA THR A 843 10.43 22.05 -3.69
C THR A 843 10.57 23.30 -4.56
N PHE A 844 11.72 23.98 -4.48
CA PHE A 844 12.06 25.12 -5.35
C PHE A 844 13.56 25.17 -5.64
N SER A 845 13.99 26.04 -6.54
CA SER A 845 15.37 26.11 -7.05
C SER A 845 15.98 27.50 -6.90
N HIS A 846 17.21 27.56 -6.39
CA HIS A 846 18.10 28.71 -6.49
C HIS A 846 18.97 28.57 -7.76
N TYR A 847 18.92 29.56 -8.66
CA TYR A 847 19.71 29.58 -9.90
C TYR A 847 20.69 30.79 -9.95
N PRO A 848 21.82 30.71 -10.68
CA PRO A 848 22.80 31.81 -10.70
C PRO A 848 22.29 33.08 -11.40
N VAL A 849 22.90 34.21 -11.05
CA VAL A 849 22.70 35.51 -11.73
C VAL A 849 23.40 35.47 -13.10
N LEU A 850 22.63 35.59 -14.18
CA LEU A 850 23.02 35.25 -15.57
C LEU A 850 23.94 36.26 -16.30
N SER A 851 24.71 37.10 -15.61
CA SER A 851 25.50 38.19 -16.23
C SER A 851 27.02 37.98 -16.29
N GLU A 852 27.55 36.78 -16.05
CA GLU A 852 29.00 36.52 -16.06
C GLU A 852 29.52 36.02 -17.43
N HIS A 853 30.49 36.72 -18.01
CA HIS A 853 31.21 36.32 -19.24
C HIS A 853 32.74 36.37 -19.03
N PRO A 854 33.54 35.49 -19.68
CA PRO A 854 35.00 35.51 -19.54
C PRO A 854 35.62 36.81 -20.07
N VAL A 855 36.40 37.50 -19.24
CA VAL A 855 36.93 38.84 -19.53
C VAL A 855 38.19 38.83 -20.40
N ASN A 856 38.87 37.68 -20.51
CA ASN A 856 40.13 37.53 -21.24
C ASN A 856 39.96 37.26 -22.76
N LEU A 857 38.72 37.18 -23.26
CA LEU A 857 38.45 36.92 -24.68
C LEU A 857 38.82 38.13 -25.56
N LYS A 858 39.30 37.89 -26.78
CA LYS A 858 39.62 38.98 -27.74
C LYS A 858 38.42 39.81 -28.17
N LEU A 859 37.22 39.23 -28.24
CA LEU A 859 35.97 39.98 -28.43
C LEU A 859 35.77 41.06 -27.37
N ASN A 860 36.29 40.85 -26.17
CA ASN A 860 36.24 41.81 -25.06
C ASN A 860 37.45 42.75 -25.06
N GLY A 861 38.46 42.54 -25.92
CA GLY A 861 39.71 43.31 -26.02
C GLY A 861 40.95 42.62 -25.42
N GLY A 862 40.85 41.34 -25.01
CA GLY A 862 41.98 40.58 -24.46
C GLY A 862 42.97 40.11 -25.53
N SER A 863 44.23 39.91 -25.14
CA SER A 863 45.30 39.47 -26.07
C SER A 863 46.40 38.66 -25.37
N ILE A 864 47.17 37.90 -26.14
CA ILE A 864 48.40 37.27 -25.63
C ILE A 864 49.51 38.32 -25.66
N HIS A 865 50.10 38.61 -24.50
CA HIS A 865 51.15 39.60 -24.34
C HIS A 865 52.53 39.02 -24.64
N SER A 866 52.87 37.90 -24.00
CA SER A 866 54.16 37.23 -24.12
C SER A 866 54.04 35.75 -23.75
N TYR A 867 54.97 34.90 -24.19
CA TYR A 867 54.89 33.44 -24.03
C TYR A 867 56.28 32.81 -24.08
N SER A 868 56.40 31.57 -23.62
CA SER A 868 57.67 30.84 -23.58
C SER A 868 58.02 30.08 -24.86
N TYR A 869 57.04 29.52 -25.60
CA TYR A 869 57.28 28.78 -26.85
C TYR A 869 55.98 28.49 -27.66
N GLN A 870 56.07 28.32 -28.98
CA GLN A 870 55.03 27.88 -29.95
C GLN A 870 53.68 28.64 -30.05
N VAL A 871 53.44 29.68 -29.25
CA VAL A 871 52.36 30.68 -29.46
C VAL A 871 52.91 31.87 -30.25
N ASN A 872 52.09 32.76 -30.83
CA ASN A 872 52.57 34.05 -31.33
C ASN A 872 51.69 35.25 -30.93
N SER A 873 52.25 36.46 -31.01
CA SER A 873 51.56 37.70 -30.59
C SER A 873 50.46 38.18 -31.54
N ASN A 874 50.32 37.56 -32.72
CA ASN A 874 49.22 37.83 -33.66
C ASN A 874 48.02 36.88 -33.43
N GLU A 875 48.17 35.90 -32.53
CA GLU A 875 47.11 35.01 -32.07
C GLU A 875 46.39 35.62 -30.86
N GLY A 876 45.06 35.54 -30.85
CA GLY A 876 44.30 35.98 -29.68
C GLY A 876 44.31 34.94 -28.57
N ALA A 877 44.01 35.37 -27.33
CA ALA A 877 43.94 34.46 -26.17
C ALA A 877 42.91 33.33 -26.39
N GLU A 878 41.96 33.52 -27.32
CA GLU A 878 41.00 32.52 -27.77
C GLU A 878 41.62 31.32 -28.49
N ASN A 879 42.86 31.34 -28.97
CA ASN A 879 43.51 30.12 -29.48
C ASN A 879 43.90 29.14 -28.36
N LEU A 880 43.80 29.56 -27.09
CA LEU A 880 43.77 28.67 -25.93
C LEU A 880 42.34 28.15 -25.64
N ILE A 881 41.31 28.63 -26.36
CA ILE A 881 39.88 28.53 -25.98
C ILE A 881 38.98 27.98 -27.10
N SER A 882 39.38 28.08 -28.38
CA SER A 882 38.50 27.74 -29.52
C SER A 882 38.73 26.35 -30.10
N GLY A 883 39.19 25.39 -29.29
CA GLY A 883 39.06 23.95 -29.56
C GLY A 883 39.69 23.42 -30.87
N ASP A 884 40.66 24.11 -31.46
CA ASP A 884 41.40 23.56 -32.61
C ASP A 884 42.38 22.48 -32.11
N SER A 885 41.93 21.23 -32.18
CA SER A 885 42.69 20.06 -31.74
C SER A 885 43.98 19.83 -32.56
N SER A 886 44.23 20.55 -33.65
CA SER A 886 45.44 20.36 -34.46
C SER A 886 46.68 21.07 -33.90
N LYS A 887 46.52 22.12 -33.10
CA LYS A 887 47.61 23.01 -32.65
C LYS A 887 48.16 22.68 -31.26
N LYS A 888 49.47 22.88 -31.04
CA LYS A 888 50.16 22.72 -29.74
C LYS A 888 50.17 24.09 -29.03
N TRP A 889 49.95 24.13 -27.71
CA TRP A 889 50.16 25.37 -26.95
C TRP A 889 51.65 25.62 -26.68
N CYS A 890 52.42 24.57 -26.40
CA CYS A 890 53.87 24.62 -26.20
C CYS A 890 54.52 23.26 -26.51
N ASP A 891 55.86 23.20 -26.61
CA ASP A 891 56.64 21.96 -26.75
C ASP A 891 57.71 21.80 -25.64
N ASN A 892 58.51 20.74 -25.71
CA ASN A 892 59.46 20.30 -24.68
C ASN A 892 60.75 21.10 -24.60
N ASN A 893 60.83 22.28 -25.21
CA ASN A 893 62.01 23.14 -25.05
C ASN A 893 62.15 23.71 -23.62
N THR A 894 61.09 23.69 -22.81
CA THR A 894 61.14 23.98 -21.36
C THR A 894 60.23 23.03 -20.59
N ALA A 895 60.66 22.59 -19.41
CA ALA A 895 59.83 21.76 -18.53
C ALA A 895 58.62 22.51 -17.94
N TYR A 896 58.67 23.85 -17.92
CA TYR A 896 57.63 24.72 -17.38
C TYR A 896 57.29 25.85 -18.38
N PRO A 897 56.52 25.54 -19.42
CA PRO A 897 55.98 26.53 -20.34
C PRO A 897 55.06 27.53 -19.63
N TRP A 898 55.03 28.75 -20.14
CA TRP A 898 54.19 29.82 -19.63
C TRP A 898 53.61 30.72 -20.74
N VAL A 899 52.46 31.32 -20.45
CA VAL A 899 51.82 32.35 -21.28
C VAL A 899 51.34 33.50 -20.39
N VAL A 900 51.55 34.73 -20.85
CA VAL A 900 51.01 35.94 -20.24
C VAL A 900 49.92 36.51 -21.13
N MET A 901 48.72 36.60 -20.60
CA MET A 901 47.57 37.25 -21.21
C MET A 901 47.44 38.67 -20.68
N LYS A 902 47.13 39.61 -21.57
CA LYS A 902 46.72 40.97 -21.24
C LYS A 902 45.19 41.06 -21.36
N LEU A 903 44.55 41.47 -20.28
CA LEU A 903 43.13 41.78 -20.25
C LEU A 903 42.86 43.11 -20.97
N PRO A 904 41.62 43.33 -21.45
CA PRO A 904 41.25 44.58 -22.12
C PRO A 904 41.50 45.83 -21.28
N LYS A 905 41.34 45.68 -19.96
CA LYS A 905 41.43 46.70 -18.91
C LYS A 905 41.63 45.98 -17.57
N GLU A 906 41.71 46.73 -16.49
CA GLU A 906 41.86 46.15 -15.16
C GLU A 906 40.52 45.56 -14.67
N TYR A 907 40.57 44.34 -14.13
CA TYR A 907 39.43 43.65 -13.55
C TYR A 907 39.78 43.09 -12.17
N ASN A 908 38.82 43.06 -11.25
CA ASN A 908 38.86 42.25 -10.04
C ASN A 908 38.54 40.80 -10.38
N ILE A 909 39.59 40.01 -10.61
CA ILE A 909 39.50 38.61 -11.00
C ILE A 909 39.15 37.75 -9.80
N ASN A 910 38.12 36.93 -9.94
CA ASN A 910 37.61 36.07 -8.87
C ASN A 910 37.57 34.59 -9.24
N ARG A 911 37.71 34.23 -10.52
CA ARG A 911 37.63 32.83 -10.96
C ARG A 911 38.39 32.57 -12.25
N PHE A 912 39.00 31.39 -12.31
CA PHE A 912 39.61 30.82 -13.50
C PHE A 912 38.96 29.47 -13.83
N ILE A 913 38.74 29.19 -15.12
CA ILE A 913 38.29 27.89 -15.60
C ILE A 913 39.24 27.39 -16.68
N PHE A 914 39.83 26.24 -16.44
CA PHE A 914 40.81 25.58 -17.30
C PHE A 914 40.23 24.26 -17.85
N ARG A 915 40.05 24.13 -19.17
CA ARG A 915 39.33 23.02 -19.84
C ARG A 915 40.21 22.14 -20.72
N ASP A 916 39.91 20.85 -20.68
CA ASP A 916 40.47 19.72 -21.46
C ASP A 916 41.99 19.80 -21.59
N CYS A 917 42.65 19.77 -20.44
CA CYS A 917 44.07 20.00 -20.30
C CYS A 917 44.91 18.76 -20.67
N LYS A 918 44.77 18.20 -21.86
CA LYS A 918 45.46 16.96 -22.22
C LYS A 918 46.77 17.20 -22.96
N THR A 919 47.74 16.30 -22.81
CA THR A 919 48.94 16.30 -23.67
C THR A 919 48.60 15.82 -25.08
N LYS A 920 49.30 16.35 -26.10
CA LYS A 920 48.98 16.06 -27.51
C LYS A 920 49.23 14.60 -27.88
N GLU A 921 50.31 14.01 -27.37
CA GLU A 921 50.80 12.73 -27.86
C GLU A 921 50.26 11.54 -27.04
N ASN A 922 49.97 11.74 -25.74
CA ASN A 922 49.55 10.65 -24.85
C ASN A 922 48.19 10.86 -24.14
N ASP A 923 47.42 11.90 -24.48
CA ASP A 923 46.08 12.21 -23.96
C ASP A 923 46.01 12.33 -22.41
N LYS A 924 47.09 12.79 -21.76
CA LYS A 924 47.17 12.87 -20.30
C LYS A 924 46.78 14.26 -19.78
N ASN A 925 45.93 14.32 -18.75
CA ASN A 925 45.56 15.58 -18.11
C ASN A 925 46.76 16.26 -17.41
N VAL A 926 46.83 17.58 -17.50
CA VAL A 926 47.76 18.44 -16.76
C VAL A 926 47.52 18.26 -15.28
N ASP A 927 48.60 17.94 -14.58
CA ASP A 927 48.58 17.55 -13.16
C ASP A 927 48.94 18.71 -12.23
N GLN A 928 49.76 19.66 -12.69
CA GLN A 928 50.24 20.80 -11.89
C GLN A 928 50.34 22.07 -12.72
N TYR A 929 49.87 23.19 -12.17
CA TYR A 929 49.92 24.50 -12.81
C TYR A 929 49.83 25.62 -11.79
N LYS A 930 50.28 26.80 -12.21
CA LYS A 930 50.30 28.04 -11.45
C LYS A 930 49.65 29.16 -12.25
N ILE A 931 48.86 29.98 -11.56
CA ILE A 931 48.30 31.21 -12.11
C ILE A 931 48.77 32.35 -11.22
N SER A 932 49.39 33.34 -11.85
CA SER A 932 49.79 34.58 -11.23
C SER A 932 49.15 35.76 -11.93
N ILE A 933 48.87 36.83 -11.18
CA ILE A 933 48.24 38.04 -11.69
C ILE A 933 49.07 39.28 -11.36
N THR A 934 48.94 40.33 -12.15
CA THR A 934 49.51 41.66 -11.85
C THR A 934 48.75 42.77 -12.56
N THR A 935 48.78 43.98 -12.01
CA THR A 935 48.33 45.21 -12.68
C THR A 935 49.48 45.95 -13.36
N LYS A 936 50.73 45.59 -13.05
CA LYS A 936 51.95 46.24 -13.56
C LYS A 936 52.40 45.64 -14.89
N ASN A 937 53.33 46.31 -15.58
CA ASN A 937 53.92 45.75 -16.79
C ASN A 937 54.62 44.41 -16.46
N PRO A 938 54.36 43.31 -17.19
CA PRO A 938 55.01 42.01 -17.00
C PRO A 938 56.55 42.04 -16.90
N GLU A 939 57.21 43.01 -17.55
CA GLU A 939 58.67 43.19 -17.50
C GLU A 939 59.20 43.65 -16.13
N GLU A 940 58.36 44.23 -15.28
CA GLU A 940 58.72 44.64 -13.92
C GLU A 940 58.79 43.44 -12.94
N ASN A 941 58.41 42.24 -13.38
CA ASN A 941 58.44 40.98 -12.65
C ASN A 941 57.76 41.00 -11.25
N ALA A 942 56.73 41.84 -11.09
CA ALA A 942 55.95 41.95 -9.87
C ALA A 942 54.64 41.14 -9.97
N TRP A 943 54.71 39.82 -9.73
CA TRP A 943 53.60 38.88 -9.86
C TRP A 943 53.07 38.43 -8.50
N THR A 944 51.74 38.30 -8.37
CA THR A 944 51.08 37.67 -7.23
C THR A 944 50.58 36.30 -7.66
N GLU A 945 51.10 35.23 -7.06
CA GLU A 945 50.60 33.86 -7.26
C GLU A 945 49.24 33.72 -6.56
N VAL A 946 48.19 33.39 -7.33
CA VAL A 946 46.81 33.25 -6.83
C VAL A 946 46.29 31.82 -6.94
N VAL A 947 46.93 30.99 -7.76
CA VAL A 947 46.64 29.55 -7.86
C VAL A 947 47.96 28.81 -7.99
N ASN A 948 48.15 27.73 -7.23
CA ASN A 948 49.28 26.83 -7.34
C ASN A 948 48.84 25.43 -6.92
N THR A 949 48.67 24.55 -7.91
CA THR A 949 48.03 23.24 -7.72
C THR A 949 48.94 22.11 -8.19
N VAL A 950 48.80 20.96 -7.54
CA VAL A 950 49.43 19.67 -7.88
C VAL A 950 48.37 18.56 -7.76
N ASN A 951 48.60 17.41 -8.40
CA ASN A 951 47.74 16.21 -8.34
C ASN A 951 46.33 16.34 -8.96
N ARG A 952 46.09 17.26 -9.90
CA ARG A 952 44.77 17.45 -10.53
C ARG A 952 44.55 16.67 -11.83
N LYS A 953 45.32 15.62 -12.10
CA LYS A 953 45.19 14.78 -13.31
C LYS A 953 43.83 14.11 -13.53
N GLN A 954 43.01 13.93 -12.50
CA GLN A 954 41.68 13.28 -12.63
C GLN A 954 40.60 14.21 -13.21
N GLU A 955 40.91 15.51 -13.36
CA GLU A 955 39.93 16.52 -13.74
C GLU A 955 40.10 17.00 -15.17
N ASN A 956 39.06 16.80 -15.98
CA ASN A 956 39.01 17.29 -17.37
C ASN A 956 38.70 18.79 -17.45
N ILE A 957 38.05 19.35 -16.43
CA ILE A 957 37.81 20.80 -16.28
C ILE A 957 38.20 21.17 -14.86
N LYS A 958 39.07 22.16 -14.73
CA LYS A 958 39.58 22.66 -13.46
C LYS A 958 39.02 24.05 -13.24
N VAL A 959 38.41 24.27 -12.08
CA VAL A 959 37.85 25.56 -11.68
C VAL A 959 38.59 26.01 -10.43
N ASP A 960 39.17 27.19 -10.48
CA ASP A 960 39.89 27.80 -9.37
C ASP A 960 39.22 29.14 -9.05
N ASN A 961 38.52 29.19 -7.91
CA ASN A 961 37.97 30.43 -7.37
C ASN A 961 39.02 31.08 -6.47
N ILE A 962 39.16 32.40 -6.58
CA ILE A 962 40.06 33.21 -5.75
C ILE A 962 39.27 34.37 -5.14
N ASP A 963 39.77 34.92 -4.04
CA ASP A 963 39.27 36.21 -3.57
C ASP A 963 39.46 37.26 -4.69
N PRO A 964 38.49 38.15 -4.95
CA PRO A 964 38.58 39.14 -6.01
C PRO A 964 39.85 39.99 -5.87
N GLN A 965 40.73 39.93 -6.88
CA GLN A 965 42.00 40.69 -6.90
C GLN A 965 42.17 41.44 -8.23
N PRO A 966 42.63 42.70 -8.21
CA PRO A 966 42.81 43.47 -9.43
C PRO A 966 43.93 42.89 -10.29
N ALA A 967 43.66 42.73 -11.58
CA ALA A 967 44.61 42.25 -12.57
C ALA A 967 44.40 42.95 -13.92
N LEU A 968 45.50 43.26 -14.60
CA LEU A 968 45.54 43.60 -16.01
C LEU A 968 46.25 42.50 -16.82
N TYR A 969 47.18 41.78 -16.19
CA TYR A 969 47.93 40.68 -16.80
C TYR A 969 47.79 39.40 -15.97
N ILE A 970 47.73 38.27 -16.67
CA ILE A 970 47.58 36.94 -16.09
C ILE A 970 48.64 36.04 -16.68
N LYS A 971 49.51 35.49 -15.83
CA LYS A 971 50.52 34.50 -16.19
C LYS A 971 50.04 33.12 -15.80
N PHE A 972 49.92 32.24 -16.79
CA PHE A 972 49.66 30.81 -16.59
C PHE A 972 50.94 30.02 -16.87
N GLU A 973 51.31 29.14 -15.94
CA GLU A 973 52.49 28.27 -16.03
C GLU A 973 52.09 26.84 -15.69
N THR A 974 52.60 25.84 -16.39
CA THR A 974 52.32 24.43 -16.09
C THR A 974 53.54 23.58 -16.36
N LYS A 975 53.68 22.44 -15.67
CA LYS A 975 54.75 21.48 -15.99
C LYS A 975 54.32 20.62 -17.18
N ILE A 976 55.23 20.35 -18.11
CA ILE A 976 55.03 19.27 -19.10
C ILE A 976 55.20 17.93 -18.37
N PRO A 977 54.27 16.96 -18.53
CA PRO A 977 54.43 15.63 -17.93
C PRO A 977 55.76 14.97 -18.34
N ASP A 978 56.41 14.26 -17.41
CA ASP A 978 57.79 13.80 -17.54
C ASP A 978 58.04 12.82 -18.72
N ASP A 979 56.99 12.27 -19.33
CA ASP A 979 57.03 11.37 -20.48
C ASP A 979 56.30 11.91 -21.73
N ASP A 980 56.08 13.22 -21.81
CA ASP A 980 55.46 13.87 -22.96
C ASP A 980 56.32 15.00 -23.55
N ASN A 981 55.99 15.44 -24.76
CA ASN A 981 56.73 16.49 -25.46
C ASN A 981 55.95 17.80 -25.66
N ALA A 982 54.65 17.88 -25.32
CA ALA A 982 53.82 19.07 -25.52
C ALA A 982 52.52 19.05 -24.71
N VAL A 983 51.98 20.24 -24.39
CA VAL A 983 50.67 20.41 -23.74
C VAL A 983 49.67 21.05 -24.72
N ARG A 984 48.40 20.61 -24.69
CA ARG A 984 47.26 21.29 -25.32
C ARG A 984 46.34 21.87 -24.24
N ILE A 985 45.71 22.99 -24.56
CA ILE A 985 44.72 23.65 -23.71
C ILE A 985 43.51 23.96 -24.58
N TYR A 986 42.32 23.51 -24.19
CA TYR A 986 41.08 23.77 -24.93
C TYR A 986 40.31 24.97 -24.40
N GLY A 987 40.55 25.38 -23.16
CA GLY A 987 39.94 26.58 -22.58
C GLY A 987 40.71 27.09 -21.39
N PHE A 988 40.93 28.39 -21.32
CA PHE A 988 41.35 29.08 -20.12
C PHE A 988 40.55 30.38 -20.00
N ASP A 989 39.45 30.34 -19.26
CA ASP A 989 38.56 31.47 -19.04
C ASP A 989 38.89 32.16 -17.73
N VAL A 990 38.85 33.47 -17.76
CA VAL A 990 39.07 34.34 -16.61
C VAL A 990 37.79 35.11 -16.37
N PHE A 991 37.30 35.11 -15.13
CA PHE A 991 36.13 35.87 -14.71
C PHE A 991 36.51 36.92 -13.68
N GLY A 992 35.87 38.08 -13.79
CA GLY A 992 36.06 39.20 -12.88
C GLY A 992 35.21 40.39 -13.28
N THR A 993 35.16 41.39 -12.40
CA THR A 993 34.40 42.63 -12.62
C THR A 993 35.35 43.80 -12.89
N GLU A 994 34.98 44.75 -13.76
CA GLU A 994 35.86 45.87 -14.13
C GLU A 994 36.18 46.76 -12.92
N THR A 995 37.44 47.20 -12.80
CA THR A 995 37.92 47.94 -11.60
C THR A 995 37.54 49.42 -11.58
N VAL A 996 36.77 49.95 -12.56
CA VAL A 996 36.25 51.33 -12.52
C VAL A 996 34.78 51.39 -12.91
N GLY A 997 33.96 51.87 -11.97
CA GLY A 997 32.65 52.47 -12.20
C GLY A 997 31.53 51.48 -12.54
N ILE A 998 30.61 51.32 -11.58
CA ILE A 998 29.31 50.66 -11.75
C ILE A 998 28.65 51.14 -13.05
N HIS A 999 28.67 50.30 -14.08
CA HIS A 999 27.73 50.39 -15.19
C HIS A 999 26.61 49.40 -14.93
N ASN A 1000 25.55 49.92 -14.31
CA ASN A 1000 24.23 49.34 -14.33
C ASN A 1000 23.76 49.34 -15.80
N THR A 1001 24.03 48.27 -16.54
CA THR A 1001 23.32 47.99 -17.79
C THR A 1001 22.29 46.92 -17.49
N ALA A 1002 21.12 47.38 -17.05
CA ALA A 1002 19.89 46.63 -17.27
C ALA A 1002 19.70 46.53 -18.79
N SER A 1003 20.26 45.49 -19.41
CA SER A 1003 19.85 45.10 -20.75
C SER A 1003 18.52 44.37 -20.60
N ASN A 1004 17.49 44.91 -21.26
CA ASN A 1004 16.15 44.35 -21.43
C ASN A 1004 16.20 42.99 -22.16
N ALA A 1005 16.82 41.97 -21.55
CA ALA A 1005 16.63 40.60 -21.97
C ALA A 1005 15.31 40.14 -21.37
N SER A 1006 14.28 40.06 -22.23
CA SER A 1006 13.05 39.33 -21.95
C SER A 1006 13.39 37.87 -21.68
N ASN A 1007 13.78 37.59 -20.43
CA ASN A 1007 14.27 36.30 -19.99
C ASN A 1007 13.08 35.40 -19.64
N VAL A 1008 12.83 34.44 -20.52
CA VAL A 1008 12.07 33.23 -20.16
C VAL A 1008 13.04 32.33 -19.39
N PHE A 1009 12.92 32.21 -18.05
CA PHE A 1009 13.37 31.05 -17.27
C PHE A 1009 12.79 31.04 -15.83
N PRO A 1010 12.58 29.86 -15.19
CA PRO A 1010 12.52 28.51 -15.74
C PRO A 1010 11.19 27.79 -15.49
N SER A 1011 10.63 27.16 -16.52
CA SER A 1011 9.87 25.92 -16.36
C SER A 1011 10.86 24.79 -16.12
N VAL A 1012 10.64 23.96 -15.10
CA VAL A 1012 11.30 22.66 -15.01
C VAL A 1012 10.86 21.87 -16.24
N LEU A 1013 11.73 21.68 -17.24
CA LEU A 1013 11.38 20.85 -18.41
C LEU A 1013 11.23 19.40 -17.97
N LYS A 1014 10.00 18.89 -17.99
CA LYS A 1014 9.71 17.49 -17.70
C LYS A 1014 10.01 16.62 -18.93
N LYS A 1015 10.16 15.31 -18.70
CA LYS A 1015 10.34 14.33 -19.78
C LYS A 1015 9.18 14.48 -20.80
N LYS A 1016 9.52 14.68 -22.08
CA LYS A 1016 8.62 14.95 -23.22
C LYS A 1016 8.14 16.41 -23.39
N GLU A 1017 8.49 17.33 -22.50
CA GLU A 1017 8.23 18.76 -22.74
C GLU A 1017 9.22 19.34 -23.75
N VAL A 1018 8.72 20.31 -24.53
CA VAL A 1018 9.50 21.08 -25.51
C VAL A 1018 9.36 22.56 -25.18
N LEU A 1019 10.47 23.22 -24.97
CA LEU A 1019 10.56 24.67 -24.79
C LEU A 1019 10.85 25.32 -26.14
N HIS A 1020 9.95 26.17 -26.60
CA HIS A 1020 10.14 26.95 -27.82
C HIS A 1020 10.74 28.32 -27.46
N ILE A 1021 11.94 28.60 -27.95
CA ILE A 1021 12.63 29.88 -27.82
C ILE A 1021 12.19 30.76 -29.00
N ASN A 1022 11.86 32.02 -28.73
CA ASN A 1022 11.54 33.00 -29.77
C ASN A 1022 12.09 34.38 -29.36
N ASN A 1023 13.40 34.54 -29.49
CA ASN A 1023 14.13 35.76 -29.19
C ASN A 1023 14.48 36.50 -30.50
N PRO A 1024 14.33 37.83 -30.60
CA PRO A 1024 14.60 38.59 -31.83
C PRO A 1024 16.07 38.66 -32.28
N ASP A 1025 17.04 38.56 -31.36
CA ASP A 1025 18.44 38.91 -31.67
C ASP A 1025 19.41 37.71 -31.53
N GLU A 1026 19.78 37.36 -30.29
CA GLU A 1026 20.67 36.24 -29.95
C GLU A 1026 20.06 35.44 -28.80
N ALA A 1027 20.23 34.12 -28.81
CA ALA A 1027 19.78 33.25 -27.72
C ALA A 1027 20.94 32.40 -27.21
N ILE A 1028 21.03 32.24 -25.89
CA ILE A 1028 22.03 31.43 -25.22
C ILE A 1028 21.32 30.39 -24.36
N LEU A 1029 21.68 29.12 -24.53
CA LEU A 1029 21.25 28.05 -23.63
C LEU A 1029 22.34 27.80 -22.60
N SER A 1030 22.00 28.02 -21.34
CA SER A 1030 22.81 27.61 -20.19
C SER A 1030 22.09 26.49 -19.44
N VAL A 1031 22.76 25.37 -19.22
CA VAL A 1031 22.27 24.25 -18.38
C VAL A 1031 23.16 24.17 -17.16
N TYR A 1032 22.54 24.05 -16.00
CA TYR A 1032 23.22 23.91 -14.71
C TYR A 1032 22.87 22.55 -14.09
N SER A 1033 23.79 21.95 -13.35
CA SER A 1033 23.52 20.76 -12.53
C SER A 1033 22.58 21.12 -11.37
N THR A 1034 22.06 20.10 -10.67
CA THR A 1034 21.29 20.28 -9.42
C THR A 1034 22.12 20.89 -8.28
N SER A 1035 23.46 20.89 -8.41
CA SER A 1035 24.42 21.57 -7.52
C SER A 1035 24.88 22.93 -8.05
N GLY A 1036 24.24 23.44 -9.11
CA GLY A 1036 24.48 24.78 -9.62
C GLY A 1036 25.71 24.94 -10.52
N LEU A 1037 26.39 23.86 -10.88
CA LEU A 1037 27.52 23.91 -11.80
C LEU A 1037 27.02 24.15 -13.22
N LEU A 1038 27.57 25.14 -13.93
CA LEU A 1038 27.30 25.32 -15.35
C LEU A 1038 27.86 24.11 -16.11
N VAL A 1039 26.96 23.23 -16.56
CA VAL A 1039 27.30 22.00 -17.28
C VAL A 1039 27.28 22.20 -18.80
N TYR A 1040 26.58 23.23 -19.27
CA TYR A 1040 26.51 23.57 -20.69
C TYR A 1040 26.23 25.05 -20.90
N HIS A 1041 26.92 25.69 -21.85
CA HIS A 1041 26.68 27.08 -22.25
C HIS A 1041 27.00 27.26 -23.73
N ARG A 1042 26.00 27.66 -24.53
CA ARG A 1042 26.23 27.94 -25.95
C ARG A 1042 25.18 28.89 -26.52
N ASN A 1043 25.61 29.70 -27.48
CA ASN A 1043 24.68 30.37 -28.41
C ASN A 1043 23.85 29.31 -29.15
N ILE A 1044 22.55 29.50 -29.16
CA ILE A 1044 21.56 28.69 -29.88
C ILE A 1044 20.80 29.59 -30.86
N ASN A 1045 20.08 28.97 -31.80
CA ASN A 1045 19.24 29.74 -32.71
C ASN A 1045 18.19 30.52 -31.89
N PRO A 1046 17.95 31.81 -32.19
CA PRO A 1046 16.93 32.61 -31.50
C PRO A 1046 15.50 32.05 -31.60
N LYS A 1047 15.26 31.12 -32.53
CA LYS A 1047 14.01 30.36 -32.72
C LYS A 1047 14.13 28.86 -32.38
N ALA A 1048 15.07 28.46 -31.53
CA ALA A 1048 15.31 27.05 -31.24
C ALA A 1048 14.22 26.40 -30.38
N GLU A 1049 14.11 25.08 -30.48
CA GLU A 1049 13.33 24.24 -29.57
C GLU A 1049 14.27 23.43 -28.69
N VAL A 1050 14.00 23.38 -27.38
CA VAL A 1050 14.78 22.62 -26.41
C VAL A 1050 13.90 21.53 -25.82
N SER A 1051 14.34 20.28 -25.82
CA SER A 1051 13.57 19.15 -25.26
C SER A 1051 14.45 18.22 -24.43
N LEU A 1052 13.86 17.56 -23.43
CA LEU A 1052 14.55 16.66 -22.52
C LEU A 1052 14.18 15.19 -22.78
N ASN A 1053 15.21 14.36 -22.97
CA ASN A 1053 15.09 12.91 -22.96
C ASN A 1053 15.94 12.32 -21.81
N VAL A 1054 15.41 11.35 -21.07
CA VAL A 1054 16.02 10.85 -19.84
C VAL A 1054 16.20 9.33 -19.95
N SER A 1055 17.43 8.86 -19.76
CA SER A 1055 17.81 7.45 -19.57
C SER A 1055 18.52 7.31 -18.22
N ALA A 1056 18.69 6.07 -17.71
CA ALA A 1056 19.33 5.83 -16.42
C ALA A 1056 20.69 6.56 -16.32
N GLY A 1057 20.79 7.51 -15.38
CA GLY A 1057 22.00 8.29 -15.10
C GLY A 1057 22.43 9.31 -16.18
N LEU A 1058 21.55 9.69 -17.12
CA LEU A 1058 21.89 10.58 -18.24
C LEU A 1058 20.72 11.52 -18.60
N TYR A 1059 21.01 12.82 -18.70
CA TYR A 1059 20.08 13.85 -19.17
C TYR A 1059 20.46 14.30 -20.58
N LEU A 1060 19.66 13.92 -21.58
CA LEU A 1060 19.89 14.31 -22.97
C LEU A 1060 19.05 15.55 -23.28
N VAL A 1061 19.73 16.70 -23.45
CA VAL A 1061 19.10 17.93 -23.91
C VAL A 1061 19.24 18.01 -25.43
N LYS A 1062 18.11 17.97 -26.13
CA LYS A 1062 18.07 18.14 -27.58
C LYS A 1062 17.67 19.58 -27.91
N VAL A 1063 18.52 20.27 -28.66
CA VAL A 1063 18.22 21.57 -29.24
C VAL A 1063 18.03 21.43 -30.74
N SER A 1064 16.84 21.78 -31.24
CA SER A 1064 16.50 21.81 -32.67
C SER A 1064 16.26 23.24 -33.14
N SER A 1065 16.51 23.52 -34.42
CA SER A 1065 16.13 24.78 -35.06
C SER A 1065 15.21 24.47 -36.25
N PRO A 1066 14.18 25.28 -36.52
CA PRO A 1066 13.28 25.06 -37.66
C PRO A 1066 13.98 25.08 -39.03
N ASP A 1067 15.14 25.76 -39.13
CA ASP A 1067 15.69 26.17 -40.43
C ASP A 1067 17.01 25.47 -40.83
N ARG A 1068 17.55 24.53 -40.01
CA ARG A 1068 18.76 23.76 -40.36
C ARG A 1068 18.74 22.34 -39.79
N GLU A 1069 19.08 21.34 -40.62
CA GLU A 1069 19.27 19.92 -40.28
C GLU A 1069 20.40 19.62 -39.27
N ASN A 1070 21.02 20.64 -38.65
CA ASN A 1070 22.07 20.44 -37.66
C ASN A 1070 21.48 20.19 -36.27
N VAL A 1071 21.14 18.92 -36.01
CA VAL A 1071 20.80 18.42 -34.68
C VAL A 1071 22.06 18.37 -33.82
N ASN A 1072 22.30 19.41 -33.01
CA ASN A 1072 23.28 19.29 -31.93
C ASN A 1072 22.65 18.48 -30.80
N LYS A 1073 22.94 17.17 -30.74
CA LYS A 1073 22.68 16.35 -29.54
C LYS A 1073 23.68 16.78 -28.47
N ILE A 1074 23.18 17.39 -27.39
CA ILE A 1074 24.01 17.73 -26.24
C ILE A 1074 23.81 16.61 -25.22
N ILE A 1075 24.89 15.87 -24.96
CA ILE A 1075 24.92 14.88 -23.89
C ILE A 1075 25.43 15.60 -22.66
N VAL A 1076 24.55 15.87 -21.70
CA VAL A 1076 24.95 16.33 -20.37
C VAL A 1076 24.93 15.09 -19.49
N LYS A 1077 26.12 14.66 -19.05
CA LYS A 1077 26.24 13.61 -18.02
C LYS A 1077 26.04 14.24 -16.65
#